data_AF-A0A8H7ST09-F1
#
_entry.id   AF-A0A8H7ST09-F1
#
_cell.length_a   1.000
_cell.length_b   1.000
_cell.length_c   1.000
_cell.angle_alpha   90.00
_cell.angle_beta   90.00
_cell.angle_gamma   90.00
#
_symmetry.space_group_name_H-M   'P 1'
#
loop_
_entity.id
_entity.type
_entity.pdbx_description
1 polymer ?
#
loop_
_entity_poly.entity_id
_entity_poly.type
_entity_poly.pdbx_seq_one_letter_code
_entity_poly.pdbx_strand_id
1 'polypeptide(L)'
;MPSSMYDSAFEHVRSMWIRSVLFVTQPVFQRLLPDPYIEAGNVRVNAKAAHVSRITMTEIISPAQCNMKGYAYAGTILSWIDIAAGIAAKRHAVCPSVTRSVDDVAFLHPVKVGDIVTIQASVNKSWTSSMEVGVKVEAESPLSDKKFFVAHAYLTFVALSPRPSAKTYLGRILSAGFQTVAVPELLPLSIMENKRFEMAETRRQARFSHKKPDHQKIRDVMRQWSQGLREMADTDAPIKRHPGYFVSGRSSPNREHEDDNEEVEDEEDVLLLQKKKARRFSQDPRMKQQLKEKPMGYTFAEVVELVMPQHANTLSITFGGQIMAWMETCAIASANRLVKAYLLTASIDSLNFITSSGVGDVVTIRSVVSRSFNSSMEVYVSVEAENLLTGETKFTNDGFFTITAVDDDNIPVIIPKSVPQNEPGWELYEGGYERRLKRLNQREELINLVNTSRQEAANTPTIRLNQTTNPSPIFFFFSFTYTYNNKTMSCKTILASKVSAAFRTQIKEDIKERNIRPKLVGFLANEDPAAIKYAEWTAKTCAETGVEFELRKATKLELEGKITEANEDKSVNGIMVYYPVFGGKQDLYLQSCVSELKDVEGLCHKFVHNVYHNIRFMDSTETMKCIIPCTPLACVKILEYIGVYNPVIPYGNRLYGRTIAVVNRSEIVGRPLAAMLANDGAKVYSIDVTGVQIFTRGSGIKLAAHQVEDTELTAEQVIPQCDVVITGVPTPNYKLSTSLLKDGVIAINFSSFKNFEDDVKTRASIYVPSVGKVTVAMLERNLLRLHDYQNNLIEKKE
;
A
#
# COMPACT_ATOMS: atom_id res chain seq x y z
N MET A 1 -27.45 61.61 39.86
CA MET A 1 -27.93 60.37 40.52
C MET A 1 -27.68 59.20 39.59
N PRO A 2 -27.25 58.04 40.11
CA PRO A 2 -26.46 57.07 39.37
C PRO A 2 -27.33 56.04 38.65
N SER A 3 -27.13 55.90 37.34
CA SER A 3 -27.69 54.83 36.51
C SER A 3 -26.58 53.95 35.91
N SER A 4 -25.47 53.74 36.63
CA SER A 4 -24.30 52.99 36.14
C SER A 4 -23.84 51.85 37.05
N MET A 5 -24.65 51.45 38.04
CA MET A 5 -24.26 50.41 39.01
C MET A 5 -24.94 49.05 38.81
N TYR A 6 -25.97 48.97 37.95
CA TYR A 6 -26.73 47.73 37.73
C TYR A 6 -26.25 46.89 36.54
N ASP A 7 -25.58 47.49 35.55
CA ASP A 7 -25.05 46.74 34.40
C ASP A 7 -23.76 45.97 34.73
N SER A 8 -22.94 46.43 35.70
CA SER A 8 -21.71 45.72 36.05
C SER A 8 -21.97 44.47 36.92
N ALA A 9 -22.99 44.51 37.77
CA ALA A 9 -23.31 43.41 38.68
C ALA A 9 -23.94 42.23 37.93
N PHE A 10 -24.84 42.49 36.98
CA PHE A 10 -25.46 41.44 36.20
C PHE A 10 -24.47 40.79 35.22
N GLU A 11 -23.55 41.55 34.63
CA GLU A 11 -22.45 40.97 33.84
C GLU A 11 -21.41 40.24 34.71
N HIS A 12 -21.13 40.71 35.94
CA HIS A 12 -20.28 39.97 36.87
C HIS A 12 -20.92 38.65 37.30
N VAL A 13 -22.22 38.66 37.63
CA VAL A 13 -22.95 37.46 38.01
C VAL A 13 -23.09 36.52 36.82
N ARG A 14 -23.37 37.03 35.61
CA ARG A 14 -23.42 36.23 34.39
C ARG A 14 -22.05 35.65 34.04
N SER A 15 -20.96 36.41 34.17
CA SER A 15 -19.61 35.90 33.90
C SER A 15 -19.13 34.95 34.99
N MET A 16 -19.48 35.15 36.26
CA MET A 16 -19.26 34.18 37.33
C MET A 16 -20.11 32.92 37.12
N TRP A 17 -21.37 33.05 36.72
CA TRP A 17 -22.25 31.91 36.46
C TRP A 17 -21.78 31.13 35.24
N ILE A 18 -21.39 31.80 34.15
CA ILE A 18 -20.78 31.16 32.98
C ILE A 18 -19.43 30.53 33.35
N ARG A 19 -18.59 31.17 34.16
CA ARG A 19 -17.33 30.59 34.64
C ARG A 19 -17.58 29.41 35.56
N SER A 20 -18.53 29.46 36.48
CA SER A 20 -18.88 28.36 37.38
C SER A 20 -19.53 27.21 36.62
N VAL A 21 -20.41 27.50 35.67
CA VAL A 21 -21.00 26.49 34.78
C VAL A 21 -19.91 25.89 33.90
N LEU A 22 -19.02 26.66 33.29
CA LEU A 22 -17.86 26.13 32.55
C LEU A 22 -16.92 25.34 33.48
N PHE A 23 -16.65 25.80 34.69
CA PHE A 23 -15.77 25.12 35.65
C PHE A 23 -16.36 23.81 36.16
N VAL A 24 -17.69 23.71 36.26
CA VAL A 24 -18.42 22.48 36.63
C VAL A 24 -18.65 21.59 35.41
N THR A 25 -18.94 22.15 34.24
CA THR A 25 -19.25 21.39 33.01
C THR A 25 -18.01 20.92 32.26
N GLN A 26 -16.88 21.63 32.31
CA GLN A 26 -15.63 21.23 31.65
C GLN A 26 -15.09 19.87 32.18
N PRO A 27 -15.01 19.61 33.50
CA PRO A 27 -14.64 18.29 34.00
C PRO A 27 -15.76 17.24 33.81
N VAL A 28 -17.03 17.64 33.71
CA VAL A 28 -18.15 16.73 33.45
C VAL A 28 -18.17 16.29 31.98
N PHE A 29 -17.94 17.19 31.02
CA PHE A 29 -17.78 16.88 29.61
C PHE A 29 -16.52 16.05 29.34
N GLN A 30 -15.38 16.37 29.97
CA GLN A 30 -14.17 15.53 29.90
C GLN A 30 -14.36 14.14 30.54
N ARG A 31 -15.30 13.97 31.46
CA ARG A 31 -15.68 12.65 32.02
C ARG A 31 -16.68 11.90 31.15
N LEU A 32 -17.61 12.61 30.50
CA LEU A 32 -18.62 12.03 29.60
C LEU A 32 -18.01 11.62 28.24
N LEU A 33 -16.96 12.30 27.81
CA LEU A 33 -16.13 11.97 26.65
C LEU A 33 -14.67 12.06 27.09
N PRO A 34 -14.10 11.01 27.73
CA PRO A 34 -12.68 11.00 28.00
C PRO A 34 -11.94 11.15 26.67
N ASP A 35 -11.18 12.24 26.54
CA ASP A 35 -10.31 12.41 25.39
C ASP A 35 -9.37 11.19 25.36
N PRO A 36 -9.41 10.36 24.30
CA PRO A 36 -8.60 9.13 24.24
C PRO A 36 -7.10 9.43 24.35
N TYR A 37 -6.66 10.67 24.08
CA TYR A 37 -5.30 11.12 24.31
C TYR A 37 -4.96 11.30 25.81
N ILE A 38 -5.92 11.50 26.72
CA ILE A 38 -5.67 11.59 28.17
C ILE A 38 -5.45 10.21 28.81
N GLU A 39 -6.02 9.16 28.22
CA GLU A 39 -5.85 7.76 28.65
C GLU A 39 -4.64 7.06 27.98
N ALA A 40 -4.17 7.59 26.84
CA ALA A 40 -3.02 7.06 26.11
C ALA A 40 -1.74 7.05 26.95
N GLY A 41 -1.09 5.88 27.03
CA GLY A 41 0.18 5.66 27.75
C GLY A 41 0.08 4.93 29.09
N ASN A 42 -1.14 4.62 29.58
CA ASN A 42 -1.36 3.83 30.80
C ASN A 42 -1.71 2.35 30.54
N VAL A 43 -1.82 1.93 29.28
CA VAL A 43 -2.23 0.57 28.92
C VAL A 43 -1.05 -0.38 29.06
N ARG A 44 -1.25 -1.53 29.73
CA ARG A 44 -0.27 -2.62 29.75
C ARG A 44 0.12 -2.98 28.32
N VAL A 45 1.40 -2.93 28.05
CA VAL A 45 1.91 -2.94 26.70
C VAL A 45 2.14 -4.38 26.25
N ASN A 46 1.11 -5.00 25.69
CA ASN A 46 1.24 -6.34 25.10
C ASN A 46 2.07 -6.26 23.83
N ALA A 47 2.97 -7.23 23.62
CA ALA A 47 3.77 -7.32 22.42
C ALA A 47 2.89 -7.39 21.15
N LYS A 48 3.32 -6.70 20.09
CA LYS A 48 2.56 -6.56 18.84
C LYS A 48 3.36 -7.06 17.65
N ALA A 49 2.69 -7.73 16.73
CA ALA A 49 3.32 -8.17 15.49
C ALA A 49 3.62 -7.00 14.54
N ALA A 50 4.72 -7.10 13.79
CA ALA A 50 5.20 -6.01 12.92
C ALA A 50 4.18 -5.55 11.87
N HIS A 51 3.43 -6.48 11.27
CA HIS A 51 2.39 -6.17 10.28
C HIS A 51 1.26 -5.26 10.81
N VAL A 52 1.02 -5.23 12.12
CA VAL A 52 -0.01 -4.35 12.73
C VAL A 52 0.36 -2.88 12.56
N SER A 53 1.66 -2.57 12.54
CA SER A 53 2.17 -1.22 12.34
C SER A 53 2.23 -0.80 10.87
N ARG A 54 2.00 -1.74 9.92
CA ARG A 54 2.19 -1.50 8.49
C ARG A 54 1.17 -0.49 7.95
N ILE A 55 1.67 0.49 7.21
CA ILE A 55 0.88 1.50 6.49
C ILE A 55 1.34 1.57 5.05
N THR A 56 0.39 1.91 4.18
CA THR A 56 0.65 2.30 2.80
C THR A 56 -0.08 3.61 2.58
N MET A 57 0.65 4.61 2.10
CA MET A 57 0.15 5.93 1.75
C MET A 57 0.46 6.14 0.28
N THR A 58 -0.53 6.60 -0.48
CA THR A 58 -0.41 6.81 -1.92
C THR A 58 -0.83 8.22 -2.24
N GLU A 59 0.03 8.97 -2.89
CA GLU A 59 -0.17 10.39 -3.20
C GLU A 59 0.20 10.66 -4.66
N ILE A 60 -0.58 11.51 -5.32
CA ILE A 60 -0.27 11.97 -6.69
C ILE A 60 0.58 13.23 -6.58
N ILE A 61 1.68 13.30 -7.35
CA ILE A 61 2.49 14.53 -7.41
C ILE A 61 1.73 15.64 -8.11
N SER A 62 1.43 16.70 -7.35
CA SER A 62 0.83 17.92 -7.88
C SER A 62 1.89 18.89 -8.42
N PRO A 63 1.53 19.81 -9.34
CA PRO A 63 2.45 20.84 -9.83
C PRO A 63 3.04 21.73 -8.71
N ALA A 64 2.28 21.98 -7.64
CA ALA A 64 2.73 22.80 -6.51
C ALA A 64 3.89 22.16 -5.71
N GLN A 65 4.09 20.85 -5.86
CA GLN A 65 5.13 20.08 -5.18
C GLN A 65 6.37 19.87 -6.05
N CYS A 66 6.40 20.48 -7.24
CA CYS A 66 7.48 20.30 -8.20
C CYS A 66 8.27 21.58 -8.43
N ASN A 67 9.53 21.38 -8.82
CA ASN A 67 10.37 22.43 -9.35
C ASN A 67 9.89 22.86 -10.76
N MET A 68 10.50 23.91 -11.29
CA MET A 68 10.18 24.46 -12.62
C MET A 68 10.31 23.46 -13.78
N LYS A 69 11.05 22.36 -13.59
CA LYS A 69 11.20 21.30 -14.59
C LYS A 69 10.12 20.21 -14.49
N GLY A 70 9.27 20.29 -13.46
CA GLY A 70 8.25 19.28 -13.19
C GLY A 70 8.77 18.06 -12.43
N TYR A 71 9.88 18.18 -11.70
CA TYR A 71 10.34 17.15 -10.75
C TYR A 71 9.94 17.51 -9.32
N ALA A 72 9.48 16.51 -8.55
CA ALA A 72 9.09 16.70 -7.17
C ALA A 72 10.27 17.17 -6.29
N TYR A 73 9.99 18.09 -5.37
CA TYR A 73 10.92 18.46 -4.32
C TYR A 73 11.16 17.28 -3.37
N ALA A 74 12.41 17.03 -3.00
CA ALA A 74 12.73 15.93 -2.09
C ALA A 74 12.16 16.17 -0.69
N GLY A 75 12.06 17.44 -0.27
CA GLY A 75 11.45 17.87 0.97
C GLY A 75 9.99 17.46 1.09
N THR A 76 9.24 17.49 -0.02
CA THR A 76 7.85 16.97 -0.06
C THR A 76 7.84 15.46 0.21
N ILE A 77 8.70 14.71 -0.46
CA ILE A 77 8.80 13.25 -0.27
C ILE A 77 9.22 12.92 1.16
N LEU A 78 10.17 13.65 1.74
CA LEU A 78 10.60 13.48 3.14
C LEU A 78 9.49 13.79 4.13
N SER A 79 8.70 14.82 3.88
CA SER A 79 7.53 15.15 4.70
C SER A 79 6.55 13.99 4.73
N TRP A 80 6.27 13.40 3.57
CA TRP A 80 5.42 12.23 3.46
C TRP A 80 6.02 10.96 4.08
N ILE A 81 7.34 10.74 3.95
CA ILE A 81 8.06 9.68 4.65
C ILE A 81 7.86 9.80 6.16
N ASP A 82 8.02 11.00 6.72
CA ASP A 82 7.85 11.26 8.15
C ASP A 82 6.40 11.08 8.61
N ILE A 83 5.41 11.54 7.82
CA ILE A 83 3.99 11.34 8.11
C ILE A 83 3.66 9.85 8.12
N ALA A 84 4.03 9.10 7.08
CA ALA A 84 3.77 7.66 6.99
C ALA A 84 4.45 6.89 8.14
N ALA A 85 5.70 7.23 8.45
CA ALA A 85 6.44 6.62 9.55
C ALA A 85 5.85 6.97 10.92
N GLY A 86 5.43 8.22 11.10
CA GLY A 86 4.79 8.72 12.31
C GLY A 86 3.44 8.05 12.56
N ILE A 87 2.65 7.77 11.51
CA ILE A 87 1.42 6.99 11.63
C ILE A 87 1.74 5.54 12.02
N ALA A 88 2.82 4.95 11.50
CA ALA A 88 3.24 3.58 11.85
C ALA A 88 3.66 3.48 13.32
N ALA A 89 4.46 4.45 13.77
CA ALA A 89 4.89 4.57 15.14
C ALA A 89 3.70 4.78 16.09
N LYS A 90 2.80 5.72 15.78
CA LYS A 90 1.58 5.98 16.57
C LYS A 90 0.66 4.77 16.64
N ARG A 91 0.49 4.04 15.53
CA ARG A 91 -0.34 2.82 15.48
C ARG A 91 0.24 1.70 16.35
N HIS A 92 1.57 1.55 16.33
CA HIS A 92 2.26 0.59 17.18
C HIS A 92 2.17 1.00 18.64
N ALA A 93 2.54 2.23 18.99
CA ALA A 93 2.64 2.70 20.36
C ALA A 93 1.29 3.04 21.03
N VAL A 94 0.26 3.36 20.24
CA VAL A 94 -1.04 3.89 20.73
C VAL A 94 -0.85 5.15 21.58
N CYS A 95 0.12 5.96 21.22
CA CYS A 95 0.41 7.25 21.86
C CYS A 95 1.05 8.20 20.84
N PRO A 96 1.06 9.52 21.11
CA PRO A 96 1.78 10.46 20.28
C PRO A 96 3.26 10.07 20.17
N SER A 97 3.76 10.08 18.95
CA SER A 97 5.15 9.77 18.64
C SER A 97 5.75 10.93 17.86
N VAL A 98 6.98 11.29 18.21
CA VAL A 98 7.74 12.37 17.58
C VAL A 98 9.02 11.81 16.95
N THR A 99 9.45 12.43 15.86
CA THR A 99 10.66 12.07 15.12
C THR A 99 11.88 12.48 15.92
N ARG A 100 12.77 11.51 16.21
CA ARG A 100 14.02 11.74 16.94
C ARG A 100 15.22 11.82 16.01
N SER A 101 15.26 10.95 15.02
CA SER A 101 16.32 10.93 14.01
C SER A 101 15.85 10.31 12.70
N VAL A 102 16.53 10.67 11.62
CA VAL A 102 16.36 10.12 10.28
C VAL A 102 17.74 9.66 9.81
N ASP A 103 17.84 8.46 9.26
CA ASP A 103 19.10 7.95 8.70
C ASP A 103 19.40 8.60 7.33
N ASP A 104 20.55 8.25 6.75
CA ASP A 104 20.91 8.70 5.40
C ASP A 104 19.83 8.26 4.38
N VAL A 105 19.33 9.19 3.57
CA VAL A 105 18.32 8.92 2.52
C VAL A 105 18.91 9.28 1.17
N ALA A 106 18.93 8.32 0.25
CA ALA A 106 19.37 8.52 -1.13
C ALA A 106 18.19 8.43 -2.10
N PHE A 107 18.04 9.43 -2.96
CA PHE A 107 17.06 9.45 -4.04
C PHE A 107 17.71 8.84 -5.29
N LEU A 108 17.20 7.69 -5.73
CA LEU A 108 17.76 6.95 -6.86
C LEU A 108 17.17 7.42 -8.20
N HIS A 109 15.88 7.71 -8.22
CA HIS A 109 15.14 8.12 -9.41
C HIS A 109 14.30 9.38 -9.14
N PRO A 110 14.28 10.35 -10.07
CA PRO A 110 13.47 11.55 -9.92
C PRO A 110 11.99 11.23 -10.18
N VAL A 111 11.10 11.86 -9.42
CA VAL A 111 9.64 11.71 -9.56
C VAL A 111 9.08 12.93 -10.28
N LYS A 112 8.19 12.74 -11.26
CA LYS A 112 7.63 13.82 -12.08
C LYS A 112 6.21 14.21 -11.64
N VAL A 113 5.77 15.39 -12.07
CA VAL A 113 4.37 15.82 -11.96
C VAL A 113 3.45 14.76 -12.57
N GLY A 114 2.41 14.39 -11.82
CA GLY A 114 1.42 13.40 -12.24
C GLY A 114 1.82 11.94 -11.99
N ASP A 115 3.07 11.66 -11.59
CA ASP A 115 3.42 10.33 -11.10
C ASP A 115 2.72 10.06 -9.75
N ILE A 116 2.44 8.79 -9.48
CA ILE A 116 1.80 8.33 -8.25
C ILE A 116 2.90 7.75 -7.35
N VAL A 117 3.07 8.32 -6.16
CA VAL A 117 4.05 7.88 -5.18
C VAL A 117 3.38 7.00 -4.14
N THR A 118 3.88 5.78 -3.97
CA THR A 118 3.46 4.84 -2.93
C THR A 118 4.55 4.72 -1.87
N ILE A 119 4.18 5.04 -0.63
CA ILE A 119 5.05 5.05 0.54
C ILE A 119 4.56 3.97 1.50
N GLN A 120 5.41 2.97 1.74
CA GLN A 120 5.12 1.86 2.64
C GLN A 120 5.99 1.99 3.89
N ALA A 121 5.37 2.04 5.07
CA ALA A 121 6.07 2.16 6.35
C ALA A 121 5.70 1.00 7.29
N SER A 122 6.67 0.51 8.06
CA SER A 122 6.46 -0.49 9.11
C SER A 122 7.51 -0.38 10.21
N VAL A 123 7.12 -0.62 11.46
CA VAL A 123 8.07 -0.71 12.58
C VAL A 123 8.93 -1.96 12.40
N ASN A 124 10.25 -1.76 12.33
CA ASN A 124 11.23 -2.84 12.22
C ASN A 124 11.65 -3.37 13.59
N LYS A 125 11.71 -2.49 14.59
CA LYS A 125 12.04 -2.84 15.98
C LYS A 125 11.54 -1.77 16.94
N SER A 126 11.13 -2.19 18.13
CA SER A 126 10.85 -1.32 19.28
C SER A 126 11.79 -1.65 20.43
N TRP A 127 12.12 -0.62 21.20
CA TRP A 127 12.89 -0.72 22.45
C TRP A 127 12.01 -0.23 23.60
N THR A 128 12.61 0.42 24.62
CA THR A 128 11.88 0.92 25.77
C THR A 128 10.91 2.04 25.40
N SER A 129 11.41 3.19 24.94
CA SER A 129 10.59 4.35 24.56
C SER A 129 10.69 4.75 23.08
N SER A 130 11.56 4.06 22.35
CA SER A 130 11.87 4.37 20.95
C SER A 130 11.56 3.20 20.04
N MET A 131 11.31 3.51 18.78
CA MET A 131 11.06 2.52 17.73
C MET A 131 11.69 2.96 16.41
N GLU A 132 12.23 2.00 15.68
CA GLU A 132 12.72 2.20 14.31
C GLU A 132 11.63 1.82 13.33
N VAL A 133 11.36 2.73 12.39
CA VAL A 133 10.41 2.55 11.30
C VAL A 133 11.18 2.51 9.99
N GLY A 134 11.02 1.43 9.23
CA GLY A 134 11.51 1.35 7.86
C GLY A 134 10.47 1.88 6.89
N VAL A 135 10.90 2.68 5.92
CA VAL A 135 10.05 3.27 4.88
C VAL A 135 10.63 2.96 3.50
N LYS A 136 9.76 2.46 2.63
CA LYS A 136 10.05 2.19 1.22
C LYS A 136 9.21 3.14 0.37
N VAL A 137 9.85 3.86 -0.56
CA VAL A 137 9.17 4.78 -1.48
C VAL A 137 9.35 4.29 -2.91
N GLU A 138 8.22 4.07 -3.58
CA GLU A 138 8.14 3.70 -4.99
C GLU A 138 7.28 4.72 -5.72
N ALA A 139 7.57 4.97 -6.99
CA ALA A 139 6.74 5.81 -7.84
C ALA A 139 6.33 5.02 -9.09
N GLU A 140 5.14 5.30 -9.57
CA GLU A 140 4.62 4.74 -10.82
C GLU A 140 4.14 5.87 -11.71
N SER A 141 4.44 5.76 -13.01
CA SER A 141 3.97 6.74 -13.98
C SER A 141 2.71 6.20 -14.66
N PRO A 142 1.52 6.77 -14.40
CA PRO A 142 0.23 6.18 -14.75
C PRO A 142 0.02 6.00 -16.26
N LEU A 143 0.71 6.80 -17.08
CA LEU A 143 0.62 6.73 -18.54
C LEU A 143 1.53 5.66 -19.16
N SER A 144 2.57 5.23 -18.44
CA SER A 144 3.54 4.26 -18.95
C SER A 144 3.54 2.93 -18.20
N ASP A 145 2.78 2.83 -17.11
CA ASP A 145 2.71 1.70 -16.18
C ASP A 145 4.08 1.27 -15.62
N LYS A 146 5.10 2.14 -15.73
CA LYS A 146 6.44 1.87 -15.22
C LYS A 146 6.51 2.21 -13.75
N LYS A 147 6.72 1.18 -12.92
CA LYS A 147 7.05 1.30 -11.50
C LYS A 147 8.55 1.38 -11.31
N PHE A 148 9.01 2.34 -10.52
CA PHE A 148 10.41 2.49 -10.20
C PHE A 148 10.60 2.83 -8.72
N PHE A 149 11.70 2.33 -8.17
CA PHE A 149 12.06 2.55 -6.78
C PHE A 149 12.66 3.95 -6.61
N VAL A 150 12.22 4.71 -5.60
CA VAL A 150 12.67 6.10 -5.40
C VAL A 150 13.70 6.17 -4.28
N ALA A 151 13.34 5.71 -3.09
CA ALA A 151 14.17 5.82 -1.89
C ALA A 151 13.82 4.77 -0.83
N HIS A 152 14.81 4.44 0.01
CA HIS A 152 14.62 3.76 1.29
C HIS A 152 14.98 4.74 2.41
N ALA A 153 14.21 4.75 3.49
CA ALA A 153 14.52 5.56 4.67
C ALA A 153 14.30 4.76 5.96
N TYR A 154 15.05 5.09 7.00
CA TYR A 154 14.85 4.57 8.35
C TYR A 154 14.72 5.76 9.31
N LEU A 155 13.66 5.75 10.11
CA LEU A 155 13.35 6.83 11.05
C LEU A 155 13.24 6.27 12.46
N THR A 156 13.76 7.00 13.43
CA THR A 156 13.58 6.67 14.84
C THR A 156 12.54 7.60 15.45
N PHE A 157 11.48 7.01 16.00
CA PHE A 157 10.42 7.73 16.72
C PHE A 157 10.52 7.46 18.21
N VAL A 158 10.14 8.46 19.01
CA VAL A 158 10.02 8.36 20.47
C VAL A 158 8.57 8.59 20.87
N ALA A 159 8.04 7.68 21.68
CA ALA A 159 6.71 7.75 22.24
C ALA A 159 6.65 8.73 23.42
N LEU A 160 5.72 9.68 23.38
CA LEU A 160 5.51 10.69 24.41
C LEU A 160 4.15 10.52 25.08
N SER A 161 4.13 10.77 26.38
CA SER A 161 2.92 10.86 27.19
C SER A 161 2.25 12.20 26.93
N PRO A 162 0.94 12.22 26.65
CA PRO A 162 0.16 13.45 26.58
C PRO A 162 0.06 14.17 27.92
N ARG A 163 0.34 13.48 29.04
CA ARG A 163 0.38 14.09 30.36
C ARG A 163 1.72 14.77 30.58
N PRO A 164 1.74 16.05 30.99
CA PRO A 164 2.96 16.66 31.51
C PRO A 164 3.44 15.88 32.74
N SER A 165 4.74 15.86 32.99
CA SER A 165 5.36 15.19 34.15
C SER A 165 4.55 15.44 35.43
N ALA A 166 4.34 14.39 36.24
CA ALA A 166 3.54 14.47 37.45
C ALA A 166 3.93 15.68 38.31
N LYS A 167 2.97 16.57 38.58
CA LYS A 167 3.10 17.58 39.63
C LYS A 167 3.18 16.81 40.94
N THR A 168 4.36 16.74 41.56
CA THR A 168 4.46 16.32 42.96
C THR A 168 3.56 17.23 43.79
N TYR A 169 2.97 16.74 44.88
CA TYR A 169 2.10 17.46 45.82
C TYR A 169 2.70 18.78 46.38
N LEU A 170 3.99 19.02 46.17
CA LEU A 170 4.75 20.21 46.51
C LEU A 170 4.92 21.24 45.37
N GLY A 171 4.22 21.09 44.24
CA GLY A 171 4.12 22.13 43.20
C GLY A 171 5.41 22.45 42.42
N ARG A 172 6.54 21.77 42.68
CA ARG A 172 7.75 21.91 41.86
C ARG A 172 7.61 21.13 40.55
N ILE A 173 7.59 21.87 39.44
CA ILE A 173 7.79 21.34 38.09
C ILE A 173 9.23 20.84 38.02
N LEU A 174 9.44 19.52 37.94
CA LEU A 174 10.77 18.93 37.79
C LEU A 174 11.26 18.93 36.33
N SER A 175 10.37 19.13 35.35
CA SER A 175 10.71 19.36 33.94
C SER A 175 9.48 19.89 33.19
N ALA A 176 9.64 20.95 32.42
CA ALA A 176 8.60 21.54 31.57
C ALA A 176 8.44 20.77 30.24
N GLY A 177 8.33 19.44 30.32
CA GLY A 177 8.36 18.57 29.15
C GLY A 177 7.43 17.36 29.24
N PHE A 178 7.09 16.80 28.08
CA PHE A 178 6.38 15.54 27.95
C PHE A 178 7.27 14.36 28.39
N GLN A 179 6.71 13.41 29.14
CA GLN A 179 7.44 12.23 29.60
C GLN A 179 7.46 11.15 28.51
N THR A 180 8.56 10.40 28.37
CA THR A 180 8.60 9.26 27.44
C THR A 180 7.79 8.07 27.97
N VAL A 181 7.10 7.35 27.09
CA VAL A 181 6.25 6.19 27.43
C VAL A 181 6.86 4.90 26.91
N ALA A 182 6.62 3.79 27.63
CA ALA A 182 7.03 2.46 27.20
C ALA A 182 6.25 2.01 25.95
N VAL A 183 6.95 1.51 24.94
CA VAL A 183 6.40 1.09 23.64
C VAL A 183 6.23 -0.43 23.61
N PRO A 184 5.22 -0.99 22.89
CA PRO A 184 5.07 -2.43 22.78
C PRO A 184 6.28 -3.08 22.15
N GLU A 185 6.71 -4.22 22.70
CA GLU A 185 7.72 -5.05 22.06
C GLU A 185 7.19 -5.57 20.71
N LEU A 186 8.06 -5.55 19.70
CA LEU A 186 7.74 -5.99 18.35
C LEU A 186 8.00 -7.49 18.22
N LEU A 187 6.99 -8.24 17.76
CA LEU A 187 7.11 -9.66 17.43
C LEU A 187 7.28 -9.82 15.91
N PRO A 188 8.50 -10.08 15.40
CA PRO A 188 8.70 -10.49 14.01
C PRO A 188 8.17 -11.92 13.79
N LEU A 189 7.31 -12.11 12.80
CA LEU A 189 6.71 -13.42 12.47
C LEU A 189 7.31 -14.03 11.20
N SER A 190 7.69 -13.18 10.23
CA SER A 190 8.32 -13.61 8.98
C SER A 190 9.85 -13.64 9.08
N ILE A 191 10.50 -14.49 8.27
CA ILE A 191 11.97 -14.55 8.11
C ILE A 191 12.52 -13.15 7.75
N MET A 192 11.83 -12.43 6.87
CA MET A 192 12.25 -11.07 6.47
C MET A 192 12.06 -10.05 7.60
N GLU A 193 11.03 -10.22 8.44
CA GLU A 193 10.84 -9.38 9.62
C GLU A 193 11.93 -9.64 10.67
N ASN A 194 12.31 -10.90 10.89
CA ASN A 194 13.43 -11.27 11.76
C ASN A 194 14.73 -10.63 11.28
N LYS A 195 15.03 -10.73 9.98
CA LYS A 195 16.21 -10.09 9.40
C LYS A 195 16.19 -8.57 9.59
N ARG A 196 15.05 -7.91 9.35
CA ARG A 196 14.91 -6.45 9.57
C ARG A 196 15.08 -6.08 11.05
N PHE A 197 14.58 -6.91 11.96
CA PHE A 197 14.69 -6.74 13.41
C PHE A 197 16.15 -6.81 13.89
N GLU A 198 16.92 -7.77 13.39
CA GLU A 198 18.36 -7.88 13.69
C GLU A 198 19.14 -6.69 13.11
N MET A 199 18.88 -6.36 11.84
CA MET A 199 19.53 -5.22 11.17
C MET A 199 19.17 -3.87 11.82
N ALA A 200 18.04 -3.76 12.52
CA ALA A 200 17.66 -2.55 13.25
C ALA A 200 18.58 -2.31 14.45
N GLU A 201 19.07 -3.38 15.09
CA GLU A 201 20.01 -3.26 16.22
C GLU A 201 21.38 -2.77 15.73
N THR A 202 21.88 -3.31 14.62
CA THR A 202 23.17 -2.88 14.04
C THR A 202 23.10 -1.43 13.58
N ARG A 203 22.02 -1.00 12.93
CA ARG A 203 21.77 0.41 12.59
C ARG A 203 21.73 1.29 13.83
N ARG A 204 21.03 0.87 14.89
CA ARG A 204 20.97 1.64 16.14
C ARG A 204 22.35 1.81 16.77
N GLN A 205 23.18 0.76 16.81
CA GLN A 205 24.56 0.85 17.29
C GLN A 205 25.39 1.82 16.45
N ALA A 206 25.23 1.79 15.11
CA ALA A 206 25.89 2.75 14.22
C ALA A 206 25.52 4.20 14.55
N ARG A 207 24.23 4.49 14.83
CA ARG A 207 23.76 5.83 15.26
C ARG A 207 24.43 6.33 16.54
N PHE A 208 24.64 5.44 17.52
CA PHE A 208 25.31 5.80 18.78
C PHE A 208 26.83 5.91 18.66
N SER A 209 27.45 5.09 17.81
CA SER A 209 28.91 5.10 17.58
C SER A 209 29.39 6.41 16.94
N HIS A 210 28.57 7.00 16.07
CA HIS A 210 28.89 8.25 15.40
C HIS A 210 28.53 9.44 16.29
N LYS A 211 29.50 9.88 17.11
CA LYS A 211 29.42 11.18 17.76
C LYS A 211 29.64 12.26 16.70
N LYS A 212 28.57 12.98 16.32
CA LYS A 212 28.68 14.05 15.32
C LYS A 212 29.62 15.15 15.82
N PRO A 213 30.49 15.69 14.96
CA PRO A 213 31.28 16.88 15.28
C PRO A 213 30.35 18.05 15.59
N ASP A 214 30.69 18.84 16.60
CA ASP A 214 29.89 20.01 16.97
C ASP A 214 30.23 21.18 16.04
N HIS A 215 29.27 21.55 15.21
CA HIS A 215 29.37 22.66 14.26
C HIS A 215 28.97 24.01 14.88
N GLN A 216 29.17 24.21 16.18
CA GLN A 216 28.80 25.47 16.85
C GLN A 216 29.48 26.70 16.24
N LYS A 217 30.79 26.61 15.95
CA LYS A 217 31.56 27.73 15.38
C LYS A 217 30.99 28.26 14.06
N ILE A 218 30.58 27.36 13.15
CA ILE A 218 30.00 27.80 11.87
C ILE A 218 28.59 28.37 12.06
N ARG A 219 27.80 27.83 13.01
CA ARG A 219 26.46 28.36 13.33
C ARG A 219 26.57 29.80 13.83
N ASP A 220 27.57 30.11 14.65
CA ASP A 220 27.82 31.48 15.12
C ASP A 220 28.23 32.41 13.97
N VAL A 221 29.06 31.95 13.03
CA VAL A 221 29.38 32.72 11.80
C VAL A 221 28.13 32.97 10.96
N MET A 222 27.24 31.98 10.81
CA MET A 222 25.97 32.16 10.10
C MET A 222 25.03 33.14 10.79
N ARG A 223 25.01 33.17 12.13
CA ARG A 223 24.26 34.19 12.89
C ARG A 223 24.82 35.58 12.65
N GLN A 224 26.14 35.73 12.57
CA GLN A 224 26.77 37.02 12.23
C GLN A 224 26.39 37.46 10.81
N TRP A 225 26.36 36.54 9.84
CA TRP A 225 25.89 36.85 8.48
C TRP A 225 24.41 37.23 8.42
N SER A 226 23.57 36.59 9.25
CA SER A 226 22.15 36.95 9.44
C SER A 226 21.97 38.35 10.06
N GLN A 227 22.80 38.71 11.04
CA GLN A 227 22.76 40.03 11.68
C GLN A 227 23.36 41.15 10.81
N GLY A 228 24.33 40.81 9.95
CA GLY A 228 25.01 41.74 9.03
C GLY A 228 24.32 41.91 7.67
N LEU A 229 23.06 41.49 7.53
CA LEU A 229 22.40 41.30 6.24
C LEU A 229 21.87 42.61 5.63
N ARG A 230 22.79 43.56 5.40
CA ARG A 230 22.72 44.59 4.32
C ARG A 230 24.03 45.33 4.01
N GLU A 231 25.21 44.87 4.42
CA GLU A 231 26.48 45.58 4.08
C GLU A 231 27.36 44.89 3.03
N MET A 232 27.10 43.64 2.64
CA MET A 232 27.92 42.92 1.66
C MET A 232 27.08 42.38 0.49
N ALA A 233 26.53 43.29 -0.31
CA ALA A 233 25.98 42.96 -1.63
C ALA A 233 26.90 43.39 -2.81
N ASP A 234 27.97 44.15 -2.55
CA ASP A 234 28.96 44.53 -3.55
C ASP A 234 30.35 44.04 -3.13
N THR A 235 30.82 42.93 -3.70
CA THR A 235 32.25 42.61 -3.64
C THR A 235 32.70 41.81 -4.86
N ASP A 236 33.25 42.52 -5.85
CA ASP A 236 34.40 42.06 -6.63
C ASP A 236 35.70 42.02 -5.77
N ALA A 237 35.57 41.89 -4.44
CA ALA A 237 36.70 41.84 -3.53
C ALA A 237 37.53 40.57 -3.80
N PRO A 238 38.87 40.66 -3.75
CA PRO A 238 39.74 39.53 -4.00
C PRO A 238 39.45 38.40 -3.01
N ILE A 239 39.23 37.19 -3.52
CA ILE A 239 38.95 35.99 -2.73
C ILE A 239 40.21 35.65 -1.91
N LYS A 240 40.21 36.01 -0.63
CA LYS A 240 41.25 35.58 0.32
C LYS A 240 41.05 34.09 0.63
N ARG A 241 41.97 33.25 0.17
CA ARG A 241 41.97 31.80 0.40
C ARG A 241 42.56 31.50 1.78
N HIS A 242 42.00 30.52 2.48
CA HIS A 242 42.58 30.02 3.73
C HIS A 242 43.99 29.41 3.47
N PRO A 243 44.99 29.54 4.37
CA PRO A 243 46.35 29.03 4.15
C PRO A 243 46.43 27.52 3.87
N GLY A 244 45.44 26.73 4.32
CA GLY A 244 45.34 25.29 4.05
C GLY A 244 44.76 24.93 2.67
N TYR A 245 44.21 25.88 1.91
CA TYR A 245 43.59 25.63 0.61
C TYR A 245 44.63 25.38 -0.48
N PHE A 246 44.95 24.11 -0.76
CA PHE A 246 45.79 23.70 -1.90
C PHE A 246 44.93 23.26 -3.09
N VAL A 247 45.19 23.84 -4.27
CA VAL A 247 44.58 23.39 -5.52
C VAL A 247 45.21 22.04 -5.88
N SER A 248 44.48 20.94 -5.67
CA SER A 248 44.85 19.63 -6.23
C SER A 248 44.68 19.69 -7.75
N GLY A 249 45.73 20.11 -8.45
CA GLY A 249 45.70 20.30 -9.90
C GLY A 249 46.91 21.01 -10.47
N ARG A 250 48.11 20.44 -10.27
CA ARG A 250 49.16 20.54 -11.29
C ARG A 250 49.33 19.15 -11.89
N SER A 251 48.94 19.04 -13.16
CA SER A 251 49.42 18.10 -14.18
C SER A 251 50.36 16.97 -13.70
N SER A 252 49.93 15.71 -13.85
CA SER A 252 50.88 14.65 -14.21
C SER A 252 51.21 14.80 -15.70
N PRO A 253 52.47 15.09 -16.08
CA PRO A 253 52.96 14.78 -17.40
C PRO A 253 53.35 13.29 -17.44
N ASN A 254 53.31 12.68 -18.62
CA ASN A 254 53.61 11.27 -18.93
C ASN A 254 52.45 10.29 -18.81
N ARG A 255 51.76 10.10 -19.94
CA ARG A 255 51.50 8.79 -20.53
C ARG A 255 51.33 9.02 -22.04
N GLU A 256 52.48 9.11 -22.71
CA GLU A 256 52.58 8.89 -24.15
C GLU A 256 52.50 7.38 -24.42
N HIS A 257 51.83 7.05 -25.53
CA HIS A 257 51.90 5.84 -26.37
C HIS A 257 52.19 4.47 -25.74
N GLU A 258 51.26 3.53 -25.89
CA GLU A 258 51.48 2.20 -26.50
C GLU A 258 50.17 1.40 -26.44
N ASP A 259 49.59 1.13 -27.61
CA ASP A 259 49.04 -0.17 -28.06
C ASP A 259 48.02 0.04 -29.20
N ASP A 260 48.56 0.02 -30.41
CA ASP A 260 47.83 -0.31 -31.64
C ASP A 260 47.81 -1.85 -31.77
N ASN A 261 46.62 -2.46 -31.81
CA ASN A 261 46.20 -3.47 -32.81
C ASN A 261 44.94 -4.26 -32.38
N GLU A 262 44.15 -4.63 -33.41
CA GLU A 262 43.02 -5.60 -33.44
C GLU A 262 41.68 -5.10 -32.85
N GLU A 263 40.53 -5.04 -33.53
CA GLU A 263 40.01 -5.59 -34.79
C GLU A 263 38.94 -4.62 -35.37
N VAL A 264 38.62 -4.78 -36.66
CA VAL A 264 37.63 -3.97 -37.40
C VAL A 264 36.22 -4.33 -36.94
N GLU A 265 35.56 -3.43 -36.22
CA GLU A 265 34.11 -3.43 -35.99
C GLU A 265 33.48 -2.15 -36.61
N ASP A 266 32.29 -2.32 -37.19
CA ASP A 266 31.65 -1.47 -38.20
C ASP A 266 31.64 0.06 -37.93
N GLU A 267 31.91 0.86 -38.97
CA GLU A 267 32.00 2.34 -38.91
C GLU A 267 30.73 3.03 -38.39
N GLU A 268 29.55 2.40 -38.53
CA GLU A 268 28.28 2.93 -38.02
C GLU A 268 28.18 2.84 -36.48
N ASP A 269 28.74 1.79 -35.87
CA ASP A 269 28.70 1.58 -34.42
C ASP A 269 29.75 2.42 -33.68
N VAL A 270 30.91 2.67 -34.31
CA VAL A 270 31.93 3.59 -33.78
C VAL A 270 31.39 5.03 -33.74
N LEU A 271 30.63 5.47 -34.74
CA LEU A 271 30.05 6.82 -34.79
C LEU A 271 28.93 7.02 -33.76
N LEU A 272 28.16 5.96 -33.49
CA LEU A 272 27.13 5.92 -32.44
C LEU A 272 27.73 5.88 -31.02
N LEU A 273 28.83 5.15 -30.82
CA LEU A 273 29.59 5.11 -29.57
C LEU A 273 30.33 6.42 -29.29
N GLN A 274 30.89 7.06 -30.33
CA GLN A 274 31.50 8.40 -30.22
C GLN A 274 30.45 9.47 -29.88
N LYS A 275 29.24 9.41 -30.47
CA LYS A 275 28.11 10.27 -30.09
C LYS A 275 27.63 10.04 -28.65
N LYS A 276 27.61 8.79 -28.16
CA LYS A 276 27.25 8.46 -26.77
C LYS A 276 28.31 8.89 -25.75
N LYS A 277 29.61 8.89 -26.10
CA LYS A 277 30.70 9.38 -25.24
C LYS A 277 30.79 10.92 -25.16
N ALA A 278 30.16 11.67 -26.07
CA ALA A 278 30.38 13.10 -26.25
C ALA A 278 29.63 14.07 -25.29
N ARG A 279 28.73 13.62 -24.42
CA ARG A 279 27.98 14.51 -23.51
C ARG A 279 28.16 14.12 -22.03
N ARG A 280 29.40 14.18 -21.52
CA ARG A 280 29.64 14.02 -20.06
C ARG A 280 29.09 15.20 -19.25
N PHE A 281 29.02 16.38 -19.85
CA PHE A 281 28.47 17.60 -19.25
C PHE A 281 27.61 18.38 -20.25
N SER A 282 26.67 19.17 -19.74
CA SER A 282 25.81 20.02 -20.56
C SER A 282 26.62 21.00 -21.40
N GLN A 283 26.18 21.21 -22.64
CA GLN A 283 26.74 22.21 -23.55
C GLN A 283 25.78 23.41 -23.77
N ASP A 284 24.63 23.45 -23.09
CA ASP A 284 23.64 24.53 -23.30
C ASP A 284 24.27 25.90 -22.99
N PRO A 285 24.34 26.82 -23.97
CA PRO A 285 24.93 28.14 -23.78
C PRO A 285 24.24 28.98 -22.69
N ARG A 286 22.96 28.72 -22.38
CA ARG A 286 22.22 29.41 -21.29
C ARG A 286 22.69 28.97 -19.90
N MET A 287 23.19 27.74 -19.78
CA MET A 287 23.65 27.14 -18.52
C MET A 287 25.18 27.14 -18.39
N LYS A 288 25.91 27.60 -19.42
CA LYS A 288 27.37 27.86 -19.37
C LYS A 288 27.65 29.07 -18.48
N GLN A 289 27.94 28.80 -17.22
CA GLN A 289 28.29 29.82 -16.23
C GLN A 289 29.79 30.05 -16.20
N GLN A 290 30.22 31.28 -15.88
CA GLN A 290 31.64 31.55 -15.61
C GLN A 290 32.08 30.71 -14.40
N LEU A 291 33.10 29.87 -14.58
CA LEU A 291 33.68 29.01 -13.55
C LEU A 291 34.53 29.79 -12.52
N LYS A 292 34.22 31.07 -12.29
CA LYS A 292 34.89 31.89 -11.28
C LYS A 292 34.57 31.32 -9.90
N GLU A 293 35.60 31.09 -9.11
CA GLU A 293 35.45 30.68 -7.71
C GLU A 293 34.60 31.72 -6.97
N LYS A 294 33.72 31.27 -6.07
CA LYS A 294 32.90 32.15 -5.24
C LYS A 294 33.17 31.88 -3.76
N PRO A 295 33.15 32.90 -2.90
CA PRO A 295 33.32 32.70 -1.47
C PRO A 295 32.10 32.00 -0.88
N MET A 296 32.32 31.15 0.13
CA MET A 296 31.27 30.39 0.80
C MET A 296 30.13 31.29 1.32
N GLY A 297 30.45 32.45 1.90
CA GLY A 297 29.46 33.42 2.40
C GLY A 297 28.51 33.97 1.33
N TYR A 298 28.91 34.01 0.05
CA TYR A 298 28.02 34.43 -1.05
C TYR A 298 26.84 33.48 -1.23
N THR A 299 27.02 32.21 -0.88
CA THR A 299 25.97 31.19 -0.97
C THR A 299 25.05 31.16 0.24
N PHE A 300 25.32 31.95 1.28
CA PHE A 300 24.50 31.97 2.49
C PHE A 300 23.04 32.26 2.15
N ALA A 301 22.10 31.48 2.69
CA ALA A 301 20.67 31.75 2.57
C ALA A 301 19.99 31.54 3.93
N GLU A 302 18.95 32.34 4.18
CA GLU A 302 18.17 32.29 5.41
C GLU A 302 16.69 32.29 5.06
N VAL A 303 15.95 31.40 5.72
CA VAL A 303 14.50 31.27 5.62
C VAL A 303 13.95 31.28 7.03
N VAL A 304 12.91 32.10 7.27
CA VAL A 304 12.27 32.25 8.57
C VAL A 304 10.81 31.84 8.40
N GLU A 305 10.37 30.86 9.18
CA GLU A 305 9.03 30.28 9.09
C GLU A 305 8.34 30.30 10.45
N LEU A 306 7.06 30.71 10.48
CA LEU A 306 6.23 30.63 11.67
C LEU A 306 5.60 29.23 11.77
N VAL A 307 5.73 28.57 12.92
CA VAL A 307 5.09 27.27 13.15
C VAL A 307 3.60 27.47 13.39
N MET A 308 2.81 27.23 12.34
CA MET A 308 1.35 27.21 12.38
C MET A 308 0.81 25.85 12.89
N PRO A 309 -0.45 25.79 13.36
CA PRO A 309 -1.06 24.55 13.86
C PRO A 309 -0.99 23.36 12.88
N GLN A 310 -1.09 23.61 11.58
CA GLN A 310 -0.99 22.58 10.53
C GLN A 310 0.41 21.94 10.41
N HIS A 311 1.45 22.61 10.93
CA HIS A 311 2.83 22.12 10.92
C HIS A 311 3.15 21.22 12.12
N ALA A 312 2.23 21.10 13.09
CA ALA A 312 2.45 20.41 14.34
C ALA A 312 1.47 19.24 14.55
N ASN A 313 1.88 18.32 15.41
CA ASN A 313 1.07 17.21 15.86
C ASN A 313 0.06 17.64 16.95
N THR A 314 -0.71 16.69 17.45
CA THR A 314 -1.71 16.91 18.51
C THR A 314 -1.12 17.37 19.85
N LEU A 315 0.19 17.29 20.05
CA LEU A 315 0.90 17.84 21.22
C LEU A 315 1.48 19.23 20.94
N SER A 316 1.09 19.86 19.84
CA SER A 316 1.64 21.14 19.38
C SER A 316 3.15 21.11 19.13
N ILE A 317 3.73 19.92 18.86
CA ILE A 317 5.15 19.77 18.46
C ILE A 317 5.20 19.66 16.93
N THR A 318 6.09 20.43 16.31
CA THR A 318 6.29 20.44 14.86
C THR A 318 6.65 19.05 14.32
N PHE A 319 6.08 18.66 13.17
CA PHE A 319 6.47 17.44 12.48
C PHE A 319 7.91 17.53 11.96
N GLY A 320 8.71 16.48 12.17
CA GLY A 320 10.08 16.43 11.67
C GLY A 320 10.14 16.55 10.15
N GLY A 321 9.16 15.95 9.46
CA GLY A 321 8.95 16.05 8.03
C GLY A 321 8.81 17.49 7.51
N GLN A 322 8.10 18.33 8.25
CA GLN A 322 7.91 19.73 7.88
C GLN A 322 9.23 20.52 8.00
N ILE A 323 9.99 20.29 9.06
CA ILE A 323 11.32 20.90 9.24
C ILE A 323 12.25 20.47 8.09
N MET A 324 12.26 19.19 7.73
CA MET A 324 13.07 18.68 6.61
C MET A 324 12.69 19.32 5.26
N ALA A 325 11.40 19.57 5.03
CA ALA A 325 10.94 20.25 3.81
C ALA A 325 11.44 21.70 3.73
N TRP A 326 11.38 22.44 4.84
CA TRP A 326 11.93 23.80 4.89
C TRP A 326 13.46 23.83 4.79
N MET A 327 14.14 22.85 5.39
CA MET A 327 15.60 22.69 5.25
C MET A 327 16.01 22.51 3.78
N GLU A 328 15.32 21.66 3.03
CA GLU A 328 15.60 21.46 1.61
C GLU A 328 15.35 22.74 0.81
N THR A 329 14.24 23.44 1.09
CA THR A 329 13.91 24.70 0.41
C THR A 329 15.02 25.74 0.61
N CYS A 330 15.53 25.86 1.84
CA CYS A 330 16.65 26.74 2.14
C CYS A 330 17.95 26.26 1.46
N ALA A 331 18.21 24.95 1.45
CA ALA A 331 19.39 24.37 0.79
C ALA A 331 19.41 24.65 -0.73
N ILE A 332 18.26 24.50 -1.39
CA ILE A 332 18.08 24.82 -2.82
C ILE A 332 18.29 26.32 -3.05
N ALA A 333 17.82 27.19 -2.15
CA ALA A 333 18.07 28.63 -2.25
C ALA A 333 19.57 28.97 -2.19
N SER A 334 20.32 28.33 -1.28
CA SER A 334 21.79 28.48 -1.19
C SER A 334 22.51 27.97 -2.45
N ALA A 335 22.10 26.80 -2.95
CA ALA A 335 22.65 26.22 -4.17
C ALA A 335 22.36 27.07 -5.41
N ASN A 336 21.17 27.67 -5.52
CA ASN A 336 20.81 28.58 -6.62
C ASN A 336 21.63 29.88 -6.62
N ARG A 337 22.12 30.33 -5.46
CA ARG A 337 23.08 31.46 -5.39
C ARG A 337 24.42 31.07 -6.03
N LEU A 338 24.87 29.82 -5.85
CA LEU A 338 26.11 29.34 -6.46
C LEU A 338 25.95 29.13 -7.97
N VAL A 339 24.90 28.41 -8.38
CA VAL A 339 24.69 27.86 -9.73
C VAL A 339 23.33 28.28 -10.30
N LYS A 340 23.32 28.74 -11.55
CA LYS A 340 22.12 28.95 -12.37
C LYS A 340 21.79 27.70 -13.21
N ALA A 341 21.16 26.70 -12.62
CA ALA A 341 20.73 25.47 -13.31
C ALA A 341 19.53 24.85 -12.60
N TYR A 342 18.95 23.79 -13.17
CA TYR A 342 17.95 23.00 -12.45
C TYR A 342 18.62 22.17 -11.37
N LEU A 343 18.12 22.30 -10.14
CA LEU A 343 18.69 21.64 -8.98
C LEU A 343 17.82 20.46 -8.56
N LEU A 344 18.47 19.34 -8.28
CA LEU A 344 17.84 18.12 -7.78
C LEU A 344 18.58 17.64 -6.53
N THR A 345 17.84 17.39 -5.46
CA THR A 345 18.39 16.80 -4.23
C THR A 345 18.64 15.31 -4.47
N ALA A 346 19.91 14.89 -4.40
CA ALA A 346 20.33 13.51 -4.65
C ALA A 346 20.34 12.66 -3.38
N SER A 347 20.72 13.25 -2.25
CA SER A 347 20.75 12.55 -0.96
C SER A 347 20.78 13.53 0.21
N ILE A 348 20.41 13.01 1.37
CA ILE A 348 20.40 13.73 2.64
C ILE A 348 21.09 12.85 3.66
N ASP A 349 22.03 13.44 4.40
CA ASP A 349 22.75 12.75 5.47
C ASP A 349 21.86 12.64 6.70
N SER A 350 22.21 11.73 7.61
CA SER A 350 21.46 11.48 8.84
C SER A 350 21.18 12.76 9.62
N LEU A 351 19.95 12.91 10.12
CA LEU A 351 19.46 14.08 10.86
C LEU A 351 19.08 13.67 12.28
N ASN A 352 19.40 14.52 13.27
CA ASN A 352 19.03 14.31 14.66
C ASN A 352 18.28 15.54 15.19
N PHE A 353 17.06 15.34 15.67
CA PHE A 353 16.26 16.39 16.31
C PHE A 353 16.58 16.46 17.79
N ILE A 354 17.37 17.47 18.19
CA ILE A 354 17.89 17.65 19.55
C ILE A 354 16.84 18.30 20.45
N THR A 355 16.23 19.39 19.99
CA THR A 355 15.14 20.07 20.69
C THR A 355 13.89 20.13 19.82
N SER A 356 12.73 20.11 20.48
CA SER A 356 11.44 20.26 19.81
C SER A 356 11.12 21.73 19.60
N SER A 357 10.55 22.07 18.44
CA SER A 357 9.82 23.32 18.23
C SER A 357 8.32 23.09 18.36
N GLY A 358 7.60 24.09 18.84
CA GLY A 358 6.15 24.05 19.02
C GLY A 358 5.39 25.08 18.20
N VAL A 359 4.06 24.95 18.19
CA VAL A 359 3.17 25.93 17.54
C VAL A 359 3.37 27.31 18.16
N GLY A 360 3.59 28.32 17.32
CA GLY A 360 3.87 29.70 17.73
C GLY A 360 5.35 30.03 17.85
N ASP A 361 6.25 29.04 17.79
CA ASP A 361 7.69 29.31 17.66
C ASP A 361 8.00 29.79 16.23
N VAL A 362 9.04 30.60 16.11
CA VAL A 362 9.61 31.00 14.82
C VAL A 362 10.85 30.15 14.56
N VAL A 363 10.85 29.44 13.44
CA VAL A 363 11.96 28.58 13.03
C VAL A 363 12.80 29.32 12.00
N THR A 364 14.06 29.58 12.35
CA THR A 364 15.05 30.19 11.48
C THR A 364 16.00 29.14 10.93
N ILE A 365 16.06 29.04 9.61
CA ILE A 365 16.81 28.02 8.89
C ILE A 365 17.89 28.72 8.08
N ARG A 366 19.15 28.37 8.35
CA ARG A 366 20.31 28.95 7.69
C ARG A 366 21.04 27.88 6.90
N SER A 367 21.46 28.21 5.69
CA SER A 367 22.17 27.28 4.82
C SER A 367 23.36 27.92 4.11
N VAL A 368 24.37 27.11 3.81
CA VAL A 368 25.55 27.50 3.03
C VAL A 368 26.12 26.31 2.25
N VAL A 369 26.68 26.55 1.07
CA VAL A 369 27.38 25.51 0.31
C VAL A 369 28.73 25.22 0.97
N SER A 370 28.84 24.07 1.64
CA SER A 370 30.07 23.62 2.30
C SER A 370 31.15 23.28 1.27
N ARG A 371 30.79 22.53 0.23
CA ARG A 371 31.73 22.09 -0.80
C ARG A 371 31.05 21.83 -2.13
N SER A 372 31.69 22.29 -3.19
CA SER A 372 31.31 22.06 -4.59
C SER A 372 32.22 21.01 -5.23
N PHE A 373 31.65 20.08 -5.98
CA PHE A 373 32.35 19.13 -6.83
C PHE A 373 32.19 19.52 -8.30
N ASN A 374 32.23 18.55 -9.23
CA ASN A 374 32.13 18.85 -10.67
C ASN A 374 30.71 19.25 -11.06
N SER A 375 29.70 18.47 -10.66
CA SER A 375 28.28 18.71 -10.97
C SER A 375 27.34 18.62 -9.77
N SER A 376 27.89 18.31 -8.60
CA SER A 376 27.15 18.22 -7.35
C SER A 376 27.81 19.09 -6.29
N MET A 377 27.01 19.53 -5.33
CA MET A 377 27.45 20.32 -4.20
C MET A 377 26.84 19.77 -2.92
N GLU A 378 27.56 19.94 -1.83
CA GLU A 378 27.09 19.69 -0.49
C GLU A 378 26.70 21.03 0.16
N VAL A 379 25.54 21.06 0.77
CA VAL A 379 24.98 22.21 1.46
C VAL A 379 24.78 21.85 2.92
N TYR A 380 25.36 22.65 3.82
CA TYR A 380 25.13 22.55 5.26
C TYR A 380 23.92 23.41 5.62
N VAL A 381 23.01 22.85 6.43
CA VAL A 381 21.79 23.52 6.87
C VAL A 381 21.67 23.40 8.39
N SER A 382 21.34 24.50 9.05
CA SER A 382 21.15 24.59 10.49
C SER A 382 19.80 25.21 10.83
N VAL A 383 19.13 24.67 11.84
CA VAL A 383 17.78 25.08 12.25
C VAL A 383 17.76 25.51 13.71
N GLU A 384 17.22 26.69 13.96
CA GLU A 384 17.03 27.26 15.30
C GLU A 384 15.56 27.64 15.48
N ALA A 385 14.99 27.32 16.63
CA ALA A 385 13.63 27.72 16.99
C ALA A 385 13.68 28.80 18.06
N GLU A 386 12.93 29.87 17.87
CA GLU A 386 12.78 30.98 18.81
C GLU A 386 11.35 31.01 19.33
N ASN A 387 11.19 31.05 20.65
CA ASN A 387 9.89 31.27 21.24
C ASN A 387 9.61 32.77 21.33
N LEU A 388 8.60 33.25 20.60
CA LEU A 388 8.28 34.68 20.53
C LEU A 388 7.82 35.32 21.85
N LEU A 389 7.35 34.53 22.81
CA LEU A 389 6.88 35.04 24.10
C LEU A 389 8.03 35.21 25.10
N THR A 390 8.99 34.29 25.08
CA THR A 390 10.13 34.31 26.02
C THR A 390 11.40 34.89 25.43
N GLY A 391 11.50 34.98 24.10
CA GLY A 391 12.74 35.33 23.38
C GLY A 391 13.81 34.24 23.45
N GLU A 392 13.49 33.05 23.97
CA GLU A 392 14.45 31.96 24.12
C GLU A 392 14.70 31.28 22.76
N THR A 393 15.97 31.23 22.34
CA THR A 393 16.40 30.55 21.11
C THR A 393 16.99 29.18 21.43
N LYS A 394 16.56 28.16 20.68
CA LYS A 394 16.94 26.75 20.86
C LYS A 394 17.44 26.17 19.55
N PHE A 395 18.58 25.50 19.60
CA PHE A 395 19.07 24.74 18.46
C PHE A 395 18.28 23.43 18.30
N THR A 396 17.66 23.23 17.15
CA THR A 396 16.79 22.07 16.90
C THR A 396 17.58 20.95 16.23
N ASN A 397 18.11 21.19 15.04
CA ASN A 397 18.88 20.21 14.28
C ASN A 397 19.77 20.85 13.22
N ASP A 398 20.71 20.07 12.70
CA ASP A 398 21.50 20.38 11.51
C ASP A 398 21.60 19.17 10.58
N GLY A 399 22.01 19.43 9.34
CA GLY A 399 22.06 18.43 8.28
C GLY A 399 22.89 18.83 7.08
N PHE A 400 23.24 17.83 6.28
CA PHE A 400 23.90 18.01 4.99
C PHE A 400 23.02 17.49 3.86
N PHE A 401 22.88 18.31 2.82
CA PHE A 401 22.13 18.00 1.61
C PHE A 401 23.10 17.91 0.44
N THR A 402 22.99 16.86 -0.36
CA THR A 402 23.72 16.74 -1.63
C THR A 402 22.80 17.12 -2.77
N ILE A 403 23.12 18.21 -3.46
CA ILE A 403 22.34 18.76 -4.56
C ILE A 403 23.14 18.60 -5.86
N THR A 404 22.48 18.15 -6.92
CA THR A 404 23.06 17.99 -8.25
C THR A 404 22.46 19.01 -9.21
N ALA A 405 23.31 19.64 -10.02
CA ALA A 405 22.90 20.58 -11.05
C ALA A 405 22.76 19.86 -12.39
N VAL A 406 21.61 20.02 -13.04
CA VAL A 406 21.28 19.40 -14.34
C VAL A 406 20.72 20.44 -15.31
N ASP A 407 20.84 20.16 -16.60
CA ASP A 407 20.24 20.94 -17.68
C ASP A 407 18.83 20.43 -18.06
N ASP A 408 18.26 20.93 -19.15
CA ASP A 408 16.97 20.50 -19.70
C ASP A 408 16.95 19.02 -20.10
N ASP A 409 18.06 18.48 -20.62
CA ASP A 409 18.22 17.08 -21.05
C ASP A 409 18.54 16.11 -19.89
N ASN A 410 18.59 16.60 -18.64
CA ASN A 410 19.06 15.87 -17.45
C ASN A 410 20.55 15.51 -17.48
N ILE A 411 21.35 16.22 -18.27
CA ILE A 411 22.80 16.09 -18.31
C ILE A 411 23.40 16.96 -17.19
N PRO A 412 24.37 16.45 -16.42
CA PRO A 412 25.01 17.22 -15.36
C PRO A 412 25.68 18.50 -15.87
N VAL A 413 25.54 19.60 -15.12
CA VAL A 413 26.17 20.90 -15.43
C VAL A 413 27.43 21.08 -14.59
N ILE A 414 28.49 21.66 -15.16
CA ILE A 414 29.71 21.99 -14.41
C ILE A 414 29.43 23.19 -13.51
N ILE A 415 29.72 23.06 -12.21
CA ILE A 415 29.41 24.09 -11.21
C ILE A 415 30.65 24.91 -10.79
N PRO A 416 30.50 26.19 -10.39
CA PRO A 416 31.58 26.98 -9.80
C PRO A 416 32.04 26.41 -8.46
N LYS A 417 33.30 26.67 -8.08
CA LYS A 417 33.83 26.22 -6.79
C LYS A 417 33.49 27.18 -5.66
N SER A 418 32.94 26.65 -4.56
CA SER A 418 32.76 27.35 -3.29
C SER A 418 34.07 27.28 -2.49
N VAL A 419 34.62 28.44 -2.12
CA VAL A 419 35.90 28.55 -1.40
C VAL A 419 35.65 29.06 0.02
N PRO A 420 36.09 28.33 1.07
CA PRO A 420 36.00 28.80 2.44
C PRO A 420 36.98 29.96 2.69
N GLN A 421 36.51 31.00 3.37
CA GLN A 421 37.33 32.15 3.78
C GLN A 421 37.78 32.06 5.25
N ASN A 422 36.99 31.38 6.08
CA ASN A 422 37.17 31.29 7.52
C ASN A 422 37.56 29.86 7.93
N GLU A 423 38.28 29.71 9.05
CA GLU A 423 38.62 28.41 9.66
C GLU A 423 37.42 27.45 9.84
N PRO A 424 36.26 27.86 10.41
CA PRO A 424 35.10 26.95 10.51
C PRO A 424 34.52 26.55 9.15
N GLY A 425 34.67 27.38 8.12
CA GLY A 425 34.31 27.03 6.76
C GLY A 425 35.28 26.00 6.16
N TRP A 426 36.56 26.04 6.55
CA TRP A 426 37.57 25.08 6.14
C TRP A 426 37.32 23.70 6.76
N GLU A 427 37.00 23.64 8.07
CA GLU A 427 36.59 22.39 8.75
C GLU A 427 35.42 21.70 8.01
N LEU A 428 34.40 22.47 7.63
CA LEU A 428 33.26 21.95 6.84
C LEU A 428 33.68 21.46 5.45
N TYR A 429 34.57 22.19 4.78
CA TYR A 429 35.05 21.87 3.44
C TYR A 429 35.86 20.57 3.43
N GLU A 430 36.77 20.37 4.39
CA GLU A 430 37.56 19.14 4.49
C GLU A 430 36.67 17.92 4.76
N GLY A 431 35.81 17.99 5.78
CA GLY A 431 34.89 16.90 6.12
C GLY A 431 33.91 16.53 4.99
N GLY A 432 33.64 17.46 4.06
CA GLY A 432 32.77 17.20 2.91
C GLY A 432 33.30 16.13 1.95
N TYR A 433 34.62 15.90 1.90
CA TYR A 433 35.19 14.82 1.08
C TYR A 433 34.89 13.44 1.67
N GLU A 434 35.12 13.27 2.98
CA GLU A 434 34.87 12.02 3.68
C GLU A 434 33.38 11.66 3.68
N ARG A 435 32.50 12.64 3.93
CA ARG A 435 31.04 12.46 3.82
C ARG A 435 30.63 12.02 2.41
N ARG A 436 31.24 12.60 1.37
CA ARG A 436 30.98 12.18 -0.02
C ARG A 436 31.42 10.74 -0.27
N LEU A 437 32.60 10.33 0.18
CA LEU A 437 33.06 8.95 0.01
C LEU A 437 32.10 7.97 0.68
N LYS A 438 31.66 8.26 1.92
CA LYS A 438 30.66 7.46 2.62
C LYS A 438 29.36 7.32 1.82
N ARG A 439 28.84 8.43 1.27
CA ARG A 439 27.62 8.42 0.43
C ARG A 439 27.77 7.62 -0.84
N LEU A 440 28.93 7.69 -1.50
CA LEU A 440 29.19 6.94 -2.73
C LEU A 440 29.21 5.43 -2.45
N ASN A 441 29.91 5.00 -1.39
CA ASN A 441 29.93 3.61 -0.97
C ASN A 441 28.53 3.10 -0.64
N GLN A 442 27.75 3.85 0.14
CA GLN A 442 26.35 3.50 0.46
C GLN A 442 25.47 3.43 -0.80
N ARG A 443 25.67 4.35 -1.76
CA ARG A 443 24.93 4.34 -3.03
C ARG A 443 25.29 3.13 -3.87
N GLU A 444 26.56 2.75 -3.95
CA GLU A 444 27.00 1.54 -4.65
C GLU A 444 26.44 0.28 -4.00
N GLU A 445 26.47 0.17 -2.67
CA GLU A 445 25.84 -0.94 -1.95
C GLU A 445 24.34 -1.04 -2.26
N LEU A 446 23.61 0.09 -2.25
CA LEU A 446 22.19 0.12 -2.60
C LEU A 446 21.93 -0.28 -4.05
N ILE A 447 22.73 0.23 -4.99
CA ILE A 447 22.61 -0.13 -6.42
C ILE A 447 22.89 -1.62 -6.61
N ASN A 448 23.93 -2.15 -5.95
CA ASN A 448 24.25 -3.57 -5.99
C ASN A 448 23.10 -4.40 -5.43
N LEU A 449 22.53 -4.04 -4.28
CA LEU A 449 21.35 -4.73 -3.72
C LEU A 449 20.14 -4.72 -4.67
N VAL A 450 19.87 -3.59 -5.32
CA VAL A 450 18.78 -3.47 -6.31
C VAL A 450 19.08 -4.29 -7.56
N ASN A 451 20.33 -4.31 -8.02
CA ASN A 451 20.74 -5.09 -9.18
C ASN A 451 20.76 -6.59 -8.88
N THR A 452 21.24 -7.02 -7.72
CA THR A 452 21.21 -8.43 -7.29
C THR A 452 19.78 -8.92 -7.16
N SER A 453 18.87 -8.14 -6.56
CA SER A 453 17.45 -8.52 -6.51
C SER A 453 16.80 -8.59 -7.90
N ARG A 454 17.19 -7.72 -8.85
CA ARG A 454 16.78 -7.83 -10.27
C ARG A 454 17.43 -9.02 -10.98
N GLN A 455 18.68 -9.34 -10.68
CA GLN A 455 19.41 -10.45 -11.27
C GLN A 455 18.98 -11.80 -10.70
N GLU A 456 18.62 -11.91 -9.43
CA GLU A 456 18.00 -13.11 -8.86
C GLU A 456 16.62 -13.36 -9.46
N ALA A 457 15.86 -12.29 -9.71
CA ALA A 457 14.62 -12.35 -10.49
C ALA A 457 14.86 -12.76 -11.96
N ALA A 458 16.00 -12.38 -12.56
CA ALA A 458 16.36 -12.73 -13.94
C ALA A 458 17.09 -14.08 -14.11
N ASN A 459 17.81 -14.54 -13.08
CA ASN A 459 18.64 -15.77 -13.06
C ASN A 459 17.91 -16.95 -12.43
N THR A 460 16.61 -16.83 -12.12
CA THR A 460 15.79 -18.01 -11.86
C THR A 460 15.68 -18.78 -13.19
N PRO A 461 16.24 -20.01 -13.30
CA PRO A 461 16.47 -20.62 -14.60
C PRO A 461 15.17 -21.01 -15.29
N THR A 462 14.95 -20.41 -16.46
CA THR A 462 14.07 -20.94 -17.51
C THR A 462 14.63 -22.31 -17.93
N ILE A 463 14.06 -23.41 -17.45
CA ILE A 463 14.46 -24.75 -17.89
C ILE A 463 13.99 -24.93 -19.34
N ARG A 464 14.90 -24.68 -20.29
CA ARG A 464 14.85 -25.24 -21.64
C ARG A 464 15.44 -26.64 -21.57
N LEU A 465 14.64 -27.68 -21.79
CA LEU A 465 15.13 -29.06 -21.96
C LEU A 465 15.15 -29.39 -23.46
N ASN A 466 16.33 -29.25 -24.06
CA ASN A 466 16.69 -29.92 -25.31
C ASN A 466 17.08 -31.38 -25.01
N GLN A 467 16.70 -32.24 -25.94
CA GLN A 467 17.03 -33.67 -26.01
C GLN A 467 18.55 -33.90 -25.98
N THR A 468 19.04 -34.79 -25.12
CA THR A 468 19.70 -36.07 -25.49
C THR A 468 20.35 -36.75 -24.28
N THR A 469 20.04 -38.04 -24.12
CA THR A 469 20.84 -39.17 -23.60
C THR A 469 21.46 -39.16 -22.18
N ASN A 470 20.94 -40.10 -21.36
CA ASN A 470 21.51 -40.74 -20.15
C ASN A 470 23.05 -40.91 -20.12
N PRO A 471 23.74 -41.08 -18.95
CA PRO A 471 23.28 -41.87 -17.79
C PRO A 471 23.67 -41.43 -16.34
N SER A 472 22.88 -41.97 -15.39
CA SER A 472 23.17 -42.38 -13.99
C SER A 472 23.59 -41.37 -12.90
N PRO A 473 22.99 -41.47 -11.68
CA PRO A 473 23.24 -40.59 -10.54
C PRO A 473 24.18 -41.19 -9.49
N ILE A 474 24.92 -40.35 -8.77
CA ILE A 474 25.52 -40.70 -7.47
C ILE A 474 24.81 -39.89 -6.40
N PHE A 475 24.08 -40.62 -5.56
CA PHE A 475 23.39 -40.18 -4.36
C PHE A 475 24.36 -39.91 -3.22
N PHE A 476 24.00 -38.95 -2.35
CA PHE A 476 24.10 -39.17 -0.91
C PHE A 476 22.75 -38.83 -0.26
N PHE A 477 22.03 -39.90 0.08
CA PHE A 477 20.83 -39.90 0.92
C PHE A 477 21.26 -39.69 2.39
N PHE A 478 20.46 -38.91 3.14
CA PHE A 478 20.11 -39.32 4.50
C PHE A 478 18.66 -39.80 4.46
N SER A 479 18.50 -41.11 4.69
CA SER A 479 17.24 -41.83 4.69
C SER A 479 16.37 -41.43 5.89
N PHE A 480 15.12 -41.06 5.60
CA PHE A 480 13.99 -41.45 6.42
C PHE A 480 13.02 -42.21 5.51
N THR A 481 12.99 -43.52 5.67
CA THR A 481 12.15 -44.43 4.89
C THR A 481 10.69 -44.30 5.33
N TYR A 482 9.85 -43.73 4.47
CA TYR A 482 8.43 -44.02 4.44
C TYR A 482 8.08 -44.50 3.03
N THR A 483 7.93 -45.81 2.88
CA THR A 483 7.54 -46.46 1.64
C THR A 483 6.07 -46.12 1.33
N TYR A 484 5.83 -45.34 0.27
CA TYR A 484 4.51 -45.26 -0.36
C TYR A 484 4.57 -45.97 -1.72
N ASN A 485 3.86 -47.10 -1.79
CA ASN A 485 3.59 -47.84 -3.02
C ASN A 485 2.98 -46.92 -4.09
N ASN A 486 3.51 -46.99 -5.31
CA ASN A 486 2.90 -46.43 -6.52
C ASN A 486 1.52 -47.10 -6.74
N LYS A 487 0.47 -46.46 -6.24
CA LYS A 487 -0.91 -46.73 -6.63
C LYS A 487 -1.22 -45.80 -7.80
N THR A 488 -1.50 -46.37 -8.96
CA THR A 488 -2.18 -45.68 -10.08
C THR A 488 -3.41 -44.97 -9.53
N MET A 489 -3.38 -43.63 -9.48
CA MET A 489 -4.47 -42.80 -9.00
C MET A 489 -5.66 -42.94 -9.94
N SER A 490 -6.72 -43.65 -9.53
CA SER A 490 -7.98 -43.72 -10.28
C SER A 490 -8.81 -42.47 -10.02
N CYS A 491 -9.04 -41.63 -11.03
CA CYS A 491 -9.90 -40.45 -10.92
C CYS A 491 -11.35 -40.84 -10.60
N LYS A 492 -11.93 -40.23 -9.55
CA LYS A 492 -13.34 -40.42 -9.17
C LYS A 492 -14.21 -39.34 -9.81
N THR A 493 -15.05 -39.73 -10.78
CA THR A 493 -16.03 -38.80 -11.37
C THR A 493 -17.26 -38.66 -10.47
N ILE A 494 -17.63 -37.43 -10.09
CA ILE A 494 -18.81 -37.13 -9.28
C ILE A 494 -19.82 -36.36 -10.12
N LEU A 495 -21.02 -36.90 -10.26
CA LEU A 495 -22.12 -36.25 -10.99
C LEU A 495 -22.88 -35.30 -10.07
N ALA A 496 -23.27 -34.13 -10.60
CA ALA A 496 -24.10 -33.15 -9.89
C ALA A 496 -25.41 -33.73 -9.36
N SER A 497 -25.99 -34.74 -10.04
CA SER A 497 -27.19 -35.44 -9.56
C SER A 497 -26.99 -36.06 -8.18
N LYS A 498 -25.83 -36.69 -7.94
CA LYS A 498 -25.52 -37.35 -6.67
C LYS A 498 -25.42 -36.36 -5.52
N VAL A 499 -24.84 -35.19 -5.77
CA VAL A 499 -24.73 -34.10 -4.78
C VAL A 499 -26.09 -33.46 -4.52
N SER A 500 -26.88 -33.22 -5.59
CA SER A 500 -28.20 -32.57 -5.47
C SER A 500 -29.25 -33.42 -4.77
N ALA A 501 -29.11 -34.75 -4.76
CA ALA A 501 -30.11 -35.66 -4.21
C ALA A 501 -30.41 -35.38 -2.73
N ALA A 502 -29.38 -35.18 -1.90
CA ALA A 502 -29.55 -34.88 -0.48
C ALA A 502 -30.34 -33.58 -0.25
N PHE A 503 -30.03 -32.53 -1.01
CA PHE A 503 -30.72 -31.25 -0.90
C PHE A 503 -32.17 -31.32 -1.39
N ARG A 504 -32.44 -32.07 -2.47
CA ARG A 504 -33.82 -32.26 -2.98
C ARG A 504 -34.71 -32.98 -1.96
N THR A 505 -34.18 -33.99 -1.28
CA THR A 505 -34.92 -34.68 -0.20
C THR A 505 -35.28 -33.71 0.92
N GLN A 506 -34.29 -32.92 1.38
CA GLN A 506 -34.51 -31.91 2.42
C GLN A 506 -35.54 -30.87 2.00
N ILE A 507 -35.46 -30.32 0.79
CA ILE A 507 -36.40 -29.33 0.27
C ILE A 507 -37.83 -29.90 0.20
N LYS A 508 -37.95 -31.16 -0.21
CA LYS A 508 -39.25 -31.85 -0.27
C LYS A 508 -39.84 -32.09 1.11
N GLU A 509 -39.01 -32.37 2.11
CA GLU A 509 -39.43 -32.48 3.52
C GLU A 509 -39.86 -31.10 4.04
N ASP A 510 -39.05 -30.05 3.84
CA ASP A 510 -39.36 -28.68 4.25
C ASP A 510 -40.70 -28.19 3.66
N ILE A 511 -40.96 -28.46 2.37
CA ILE A 511 -42.22 -28.09 1.69
C ILE A 511 -43.41 -28.82 2.31
N LYS A 512 -43.26 -30.11 2.62
CA LYS A 512 -44.32 -30.92 3.25
C LYS A 512 -44.59 -30.49 4.68
N GLU A 513 -43.55 -30.26 5.48
CA GLU A 513 -43.67 -29.83 6.88
C GLU A 513 -44.35 -28.47 7.00
N ARG A 514 -44.03 -27.54 6.09
CA ARG A 514 -44.63 -26.19 6.06
C ARG A 514 -46.00 -26.15 5.40
N ASN A 515 -46.40 -27.21 4.71
CA ASN A 515 -47.63 -27.29 3.90
C ASN A 515 -47.79 -26.10 2.92
N ILE A 516 -46.70 -25.75 2.24
CA ILE A 516 -46.65 -24.62 1.28
C ILE A 516 -46.52 -25.15 -0.15
N ARG A 517 -46.87 -24.30 -1.11
CA ARG A 517 -46.66 -24.59 -2.53
C ARG A 517 -46.14 -23.34 -3.24
N PRO A 518 -44.84 -23.02 -3.08
CA PRO A 518 -44.29 -21.78 -3.60
C PRO A 518 -44.27 -21.80 -5.13
N LYS A 519 -44.64 -20.67 -5.73
CA LYS A 519 -44.66 -20.47 -7.18
C LYS A 519 -43.40 -19.77 -7.67
N LEU A 520 -42.68 -20.42 -8.58
CA LEU A 520 -41.48 -19.92 -9.25
C LEU A 520 -41.78 -19.63 -10.72
N VAL A 521 -41.57 -18.38 -11.15
CA VAL A 521 -41.69 -17.96 -12.55
C VAL A 521 -40.31 -17.90 -13.19
N GLY A 522 -40.11 -18.62 -14.28
CA GLY A 522 -38.91 -18.54 -15.11
C GLY A 522 -39.15 -17.76 -16.39
N PHE A 523 -38.30 -16.77 -16.70
CA PHE A 523 -38.37 -16.02 -17.94
C PHE A 523 -37.36 -16.50 -18.97
N LEU A 524 -37.85 -16.98 -20.11
CA LEU A 524 -37.03 -17.38 -21.25
C LEU A 524 -37.21 -16.37 -22.39
N ALA A 525 -36.12 -15.67 -22.73
CA ALA A 525 -36.09 -14.64 -23.77
C ALA A 525 -34.97 -14.85 -24.81
N ASN A 526 -34.35 -16.03 -24.81
CA ASN A 526 -33.34 -16.42 -25.79
C ASN A 526 -33.73 -17.73 -26.49
N GLU A 527 -33.16 -17.92 -27.68
CA GLU A 527 -33.39 -19.11 -28.51
C GLU A 527 -32.28 -20.16 -28.35
N ASP A 528 -31.42 -20.01 -27.34
CA ASP A 528 -30.29 -20.93 -27.13
C ASP A 528 -30.81 -22.33 -26.73
N PRO A 529 -30.50 -23.38 -27.51
CA PRO A 529 -30.88 -24.75 -27.19
C PRO A 529 -30.40 -25.22 -25.80
N ALA A 530 -29.28 -24.69 -25.30
CA ALA A 530 -28.78 -25.03 -23.97
C ALA A 530 -29.65 -24.42 -22.86
N ALA A 531 -30.08 -23.17 -23.01
CA ALA A 531 -30.97 -22.49 -22.07
C ALA A 531 -32.36 -23.13 -22.04
N ILE A 532 -32.89 -23.52 -23.20
CA ILE A 532 -34.18 -24.24 -23.31
C ILE A 532 -34.12 -25.56 -22.54
N LYS A 533 -33.08 -26.39 -22.77
CA LYS A 533 -32.91 -27.66 -22.05
C LYS A 533 -32.73 -27.45 -20.55
N TYR A 534 -32.02 -26.40 -20.14
CA TYR A 534 -31.87 -26.07 -18.73
C TYR A 534 -33.21 -25.68 -18.10
N ALA A 535 -34.05 -24.89 -18.80
CA ALA A 535 -35.39 -24.54 -18.35
C ALA A 535 -36.30 -25.76 -18.18
N GLU A 536 -36.26 -26.71 -19.12
CA GLU A 536 -36.97 -27.99 -19.00
C GLU A 536 -36.50 -28.81 -17.78
N TRP A 537 -35.20 -28.83 -17.49
CA TRP A 537 -34.65 -29.51 -16.32
C TRP A 537 -35.03 -28.82 -15.01
N THR A 538 -35.09 -27.49 -14.98
CA THR A 538 -35.60 -26.73 -13.84
C THR A 538 -37.06 -27.09 -13.59
N ALA A 539 -37.91 -27.02 -14.62
CA ALA A 539 -39.33 -27.38 -14.52
C ALA A 539 -39.53 -28.79 -13.96
N LYS A 540 -38.78 -29.76 -14.48
CA LYS A 540 -38.85 -31.16 -14.01
C LYS A 540 -38.41 -31.30 -12.56
N THR A 541 -37.34 -30.61 -12.15
CA THR A 541 -36.83 -30.68 -10.76
C THR A 541 -37.82 -30.05 -9.78
N CYS A 542 -38.39 -28.89 -10.13
CA CYS A 542 -39.41 -28.22 -9.31
C CYS A 542 -40.66 -29.09 -9.13
N ALA A 543 -41.09 -29.78 -10.18
CA ALA A 543 -42.19 -30.74 -10.09
C ALA A 543 -41.88 -31.94 -9.15
N GLU A 544 -40.63 -32.40 -9.10
CA GLU A 544 -40.19 -33.50 -8.22
C GLU A 544 -40.16 -33.11 -6.73
N THR A 545 -39.81 -31.86 -6.44
CA THR A 545 -39.67 -31.29 -5.08
C THR A 545 -40.99 -30.73 -4.53
N GLY A 546 -41.94 -30.36 -5.40
CA GLY A 546 -43.26 -29.84 -5.02
C GLY A 546 -43.43 -28.33 -5.23
N VAL A 547 -42.47 -27.68 -5.88
CA VAL A 547 -42.52 -26.26 -6.27
C VAL A 547 -43.35 -26.10 -7.54
N GLU A 548 -44.26 -25.12 -7.57
CA GLU A 548 -45.02 -24.80 -8.77
C GLU A 548 -44.15 -23.96 -9.71
N PHE A 549 -43.87 -24.45 -10.92
CA PHE A 549 -43.01 -23.76 -11.89
C PHE A 549 -43.81 -23.30 -13.11
N GLU A 550 -43.72 -22.00 -13.42
CA GLU A 550 -44.35 -21.39 -14.58
C GLU A 550 -43.27 -20.81 -15.50
N LEU A 551 -43.15 -21.33 -16.73
CA LEU A 551 -42.22 -20.80 -17.73
C LEU A 551 -42.92 -19.76 -18.61
N ARG A 552 -42.51 -18.49 -18.50
CA ARG A 552 -42.99 -17.40 -19.34
C ARG A 552 -42.00 -17.13 -20.46
N LYS A 553 -42.45 -17.28 -21.71
CA LYS A 553 -41.69 -16.86 -22.88
C LYS A 553 -41.94 -15.38 -23.16
N ALA A 554 -40.88 -14.61 -23.33
CA ALA A 554 -40.94 -13.19 -23.60
C ALA A 554 -40.02 -12.84 -24.77
N THR A 555 -40.40 -11.84 -25.57
CA THR A 555 -39.44 -11.21 -26.47
C THR A 555 -38.46 -10.39 -25.62
N LYS A 556 -37.25 -10.15 -26.14
CA LYS A 556 -36.20 -9.43 -25.40
C LYS A 556 -36.67 -8.06 -24.91
N LEU A 557 -37.42 -7.33 -25.74
CA LEU A 557 -37.93 -5.98 -25.45
C LEU A 557 -39.08 -5.96 -24.43
N GLU A 558 -39.90 -7.00 -24.38
CA GLU A 558 -41.02 -7.11 -23.43
C GLU A 558 -40.60 -7.64 -22.05
N LEU A 559 -39.40 -8.22 -21.96
CA LEU A 559 -38.96 -8.95 -20.77
C LEU A 559 -39.00 -8.09 -19.50
N GLU A 560 -38.56 -6.83 -19.59
CA GLU A 560 -38.58 -5.90 -18.45
C GLU A 560 -40.00 -5.65 -17.93
N GLY A 561 -40.96 -5.37 -18.83
CA GLY A 561 -42.36 -5.18 -18.46
C GLY A 561 -42.95 -6.41 -17.77
N LYS A 562 -42.65 -7.61 -18.31
CA LYS A 562 -43.12 -8.88 -17.74
C LYS A 562 -42.48 -9.19 -16.37
N ILE A 563 -41.22 -8.79 -16.15
CA ILE A 563 -40.58 -8.89 -14.83
C ILE A 563 -41.29 -7.97 -13.84
N THR A 564 -41.60 -6.73 -14.24
CA THR A 564 -42.34 -5.78 -13.40
C THR A 564 -43.72 -6.30 -13.02
N GLU A 565 -44.47 -6.86 -13.96
CA GLU A 565 -45.77 -7.51 -13.68
C GLU A 565 -45.63 -8.67 -12.68
N ALA A 566 -44.61 -9.53 -12.85
CA ALA A 566 -44.36 -10.64 -11.92
C ALA A 566 -43.87 -10.18 -10.53
N ASN A 567 -43.17 -9.05 -10.45
CA ASN A 567 -42.77 -8.45 -9.19
C ASN A 567 -43.99 -8.00 -8.36
N GLU A 568 -45.03 -7.46 -9.02
CA GLU A 568 -46.25 -6.99 -8.35
C GLU A 568 -47.22 -8.14 -8.01
N ASP A 569 -47.21 -9.21 -8.79
CA ASP A 569 -48.10 -10.37 -8.59
C ASP A 569 -47.80 -11.13 -7.28
N LYS A 570 -48.71 -11.05 -6.31
CA LYS A 570 -48.59 -11.72 -5.01
C LYS A 570 -48.63 -13.26 -5.10
N SER A 571 -49.16 -13.83 -6.18
CA SER A 571 -49.16 -15.27 -6.40
C SER A 571 -47.77 -15.81 -6.76
N VAL A 572 -46.85 -14.94 -7.21
CA VAL A 572 -45.47 -15.29 -7.57
C VAL A 572 -44.58 -15.13 -6.36
N ASN A 573 -43.94 -16.22 -5.91
CA ASN A 573 -43.03 -16.21 -4.78
C ASN A 573 -41.55 -16.09 -5.20
N GLY A 574 -41.22 -16.46 -6.43
CA GLY A 574 -39.85 -16.33 -6.94
C GLY A 574 -39.82 -16.10 -8.44
N ILE A 575 -38.78 -15.40 -8.89
CA ILE A 575 -38.53 -15.04 -10.29
C ILE A 575 -37.09 -15.41 -10.63
N MET A 576 -36.91 -16.08 -11.77
CA MET A 576 -35.60 -16.33 -12.36
C MET A 576 -35.59 -15.99 -13.86
N VAL A 577 -34.41 -15.66 -14.39
CA VAL A 577 -34.25 -15.26 -15.79
C VAL A 577 -33.15 -16.08 -16.46
N TYR A 578 -33.45 -16.66 -17.64
CA TYR A 578 -32.46 -17.44 -18.37
C TYR A 578 -31.55 -16.54 -19.22
N TYR A 579 -30.36 -16.24 -18.70
CA TYR A 579 -29.29 -15.50 -19.39
C TYR A 579 -28.51 -16.36 -20.39
N PRO A 580 -27.85 -15.77 -21.40
CA PRO A 580 -27.84 -14.33 -21.75
C PRO A 580 -29.09 -13.91 -22.54
N VAL A 581 -29.61 -12.71 -22.31
CA VAL A 581 -30.77 -12.17 -23.04
C VAL A 581 -30.32 -11.18 -24.12
N PHE A 582 -29.73 -10.08 -23.70
CA PHE A 582 -29.09 -9.08 -24.56
C PHE A 582 -27.56 -9.25 -24.60
N GLY A 583 -26.99 -9.79 -23.52
CA GLY A 583 -25.56 -9.87 -23.30
C GLY A 583 -24.95 -8.55 -22.81
N GLY A 584 -23.92 -8.65 -21.97
CA GLY A 584 -23.21 -7.47 -21.45
C GLY A 584 -24.00 -6.69 -20.40
N LYS A 585 -23.97 -5.35 -20.47
CA LYS A 585 -24.48 -4.46 -19.40
C LYS A 585 -26.01 -4.47 -19.25
N GLN A 586 -26.75 -4.74 -20.32
CA GLN A 586 -28.22 -4.78 -20.24
C GLN A 586 -28.72 -5.98 -19.43
N ASP A 587 -28.01 -7.10 -19.45
CA ASP A 587 -28.35 -8.25 -18.61
C ASP A 587 -28.14 -7.94 -17.12
N LEU A 588 -27.09 -7.16 -16.77
CA LEU A 588 -26.88 -6.68 -15.39
C LEU A 588 -27.99 -5.74 -14.91
N TYR A 589 -28.53 -4.92 -15.83
CA TYR A 589 -29.68 -4.07 -15.56
C TYR A 589 -30.93 -4.92 -15.27
N LEU A 590 -31.25 -5.89 -16.13
CA LEU A 590 -32.37 -6.80 -15.95
C LEU A 590 -32.30 -7.58 -14.62
N GLN A 591 -31.10 -7.99 -14.20
CA GLN A 591 -30.87 -8.64 -12.89
C GLN A 591 -31.30 -7.73 -11.72
N SER A 592 -31.13 -6.41 -11.87
CA SER A 592 -31.50 -5.43 -10.84
C SER A 592 -32.97 -5.03 -10.88
N CYS A 593 -33.70 -5.36 -11.95
CA CYS A 593 -35.14 -5.13 -12.07
C CYS A 593 -35.98 -6.17 -11.30
N VAL A 594 -35.41 -7.34 -10.98
CA VAL A 594 -36.11 -8.37 -10.19
C VAL A 594 -36.17 -7.94 -8.72
N SER A 595 -37.34 -8.07 -8.09
CA SER A 595 -37.55 -7.72 -6.68
C SER A 595 -36.62 -8.52 -5.77
N GLU A 596 -35.99 -7.85 -4.80
CA GLU A 596 -35.08 -8.47 -3.82
C GLU A 596 -35.72 -9.64 -3.06
N LEU A 597 -37.03 -9.55 -2.79
CA LEU A 597 -37.75 -10.60 -2.07
C LEU A 597 -38.16 -11.77 -2.96
N LYS A 598 -38.06 -11.65 -4.29
CA LYS A 598 -38.44 -12.69 -5.26
C LYS A 598 -37.26 -13.19 -6.10
N ASP A 599 -36.09 -12.57 -6.01
CA ASP A 599 -34.89 -12.98 -6.74
C ASP A 599 -34.26 -14.26 -6.13
N VAL A 600 -34.68 -15.41 -6.67
CA VAL A 600 -34.21 -16.73 -6.20
C VAL A 600 -32.78 -17.04 -6.64
N GLU A 601 -32.28 -16.37 -7.67
CA GLU A 601 -30.93 -16.57 -8.18
C GLU A 601 -29.90 -15.80 -7.38
N GLY A 602 -30.32 -14.73 -6.69
CA GLY A 602 -29.47 -13.87 -5.87
C GLY A 602 -28.58 -12.95 -6.70
N LEU A 603 -29.04 -12.56 -7.90
CA LEU A 603 -28.28 -11.76 -8.87
C LEU A 603 -28.50 -10.25 -8.72
N CYS A 604 -29.48 -9.82 -7.93
CA CYS A 604 -29.67 -8.42 -7.59
C CYS A 604 -28.38 -7.84 -6.99
N HIS A 605 -28.06 -6.61 -7.38
CA HIS A 605 -26.84 -5.90 -6.95
C HIS A 605 -26.64 -5.94 -5.42
N LYS A 606 -27.72 -5.87 -4.63
CA LYS A 606 -27.66 -5.92 -3.17
C LYS A 606 -27.11 -7.25 -2.63
N PHE A 607 -27.51 -8.39 -3.20
CA PHE A 607 -27.01 -9.70 -2.78
C PHE A 607 -25.54 -9.88 -3.15
N VAL A 608 -25.18 -9.48 -4.37
CA VAL A 608 -23.80 -9.52 -4.85
C VAL A 608 -22.89 -8.62 -3.99
N HIS A 609 -23.35 -7.41 -3.69
CA HIS A 609 -22.67 -6.49 -2.77
C HIS A 609 -22.45 -7.12 -1.39
N ASN A 610 -23.50 -7.69 -0.80
CA ASN A 610 -23.41 -8.33 0.51
C ASN A 610 -22.43 -9.52 0.53
N VAL A 611 -22.35 -10.30 -0.55
CA VAL A 611 -21.36 -11.37 -0.68
C VAL A 611 -19.93 -10.82 -0.68
N TYR A 612 -19.67 -9.74 -1.43
CA TYR A 612 -18.35 -9.12 -1.46
C TYR A 612 -17.94 -8.55 -0.10
N HIS A 613 -18.88 -7.93 0.63
CA HIS A 613 -18.65 -7.36 1.96
C HIS A 613 -18.80 -8.37 3.11
N ASN A 614 -19.09 -9.64 2.80
CA ASN A 614 -19.31 -10.72 3.78
C ASN A 614 -20.41 -10.38 4.81
N ILE A 615 -21.46 -9.69 4.35
CA ILE A 615 -22.64 -9.32 5.15
C ILE A 615 -23.60 -10.52 5.19
N ARG A 616 -23.87 -11.03 6.39
CA ARG A 616 -24.65 -12.27 6.58
C ARG A 616 -26.16 -12.06 6.69
N PHE A 617 -26.59 -10.88 7.11
CA PHE A 617 -27.99 -10.55 7.37
C PHE A 617 -28.37 -9.25 6.66
N MET A 618 -29.59 -9.18 6.16
CA MET A 618 -30.13 -8.00 5.47
C MET A 618 -30.73 -6.98 6.43
N ASP A 619 -31.04 -7.39 7.65
CA ASP A 619 -31.64 -6.59 8.71
C ASP A 619 -30.69 -6.42 9.91
N SER A 620 -30.87 -5.32 10.65
CA SER A 620 -30.12 -5.05 11.89
C SER A 620 -30.49 -6.00 13.04
N THR A 621 -31.64 -6.66 12.95
CA THR A 621 -32.14 -7.64 13.93
C THR A 621 -31.65 -9.07 13.70
N GLU A 622 -30.79 -9.31 12.70
CA GLU A 622 -30.21 -10.62 12.35
C GLU A 622 -31.24 -11.74 12.08
N THR A 623 -32.45 -11.39 11.63
CA THR A 623 -33.53 -12.34 11.35
C THR A 623 -33.57 -12.80 9.89
N MET A 624 -33.19 -11.93 8.95
CA MET A 624 -33.20 -12.18 7.51
C MET A 624 -31.79 -12.41 7.01
N LYS A 625 -31.42 -13.67 6.76
CA LYS A 625 -30.12 -14.01 6.17
C LYS A 625 -30.05 -13.54 4.72
N CYS A 626 -28.91 -12.98 4.36
CA CYS A 626 -28.63 -12.62 2.98
C CYS A 626 -28.63 -13.87 2.10
N ILE A 627 -29.26 -13.76 0.93
CA ILE A 627 -29.21 -14.81 -0.09
C ILE A 627 -27.90 -14.69 -0.85
N ILE A 628 -27.38 -15.85 -1.25
CA ILE A 628 -26.12 -15.99 -1.97
C ILE A 628 -26.45 -16.45 -3.39
N PRO A 629 -25.75 -15.94 -4.42
CA PRO A 629 -25.92 -16.39 -5.80
C PRO A 629 -25.87 -17.91 -5.92
N CYS A 630 -26.88 -18.51 -6.55
CA CYS A 630 -27.09 -19.96 -6.51
C CYS A 630 -25.97 -20.77 -7.19
N THR A 631 -25.35 -20.25 -8.27
CA THR A 631 -24.27 -20.94 -9.00
C THR A 631 -22.95 -20.97 -8.21
N PRO A 632 -22.43 -19.84 -7.68
CA PRO A 632 -21.32 -19.86 -6.73
C PRO A 632 -21.59 -20.75 -5.50
N LEU A 633 -22.81 -20.67 -4.93
CA LEU A 633 -23.20 -21.48 -3.80
C LEU A 633 -23.17 -22.99 -4.13
N ALA A 634 -23.61 -23.37 -5.33
CA ALA A 634 -23.55 -24.76 -5.79
C ALA A 634 -22.11 -25.28 -5.87
N CYS A 635 -21.17 -24.48 -6.40
CA CYS A 635 -19.75 -24.83 -6.42
C CYS A 635 -19.20 -25.06 -5.00
N VAL A 636 -19.54 -24.18 -4.05
CA VAL A 636 -19.15 -24.34 -2.64
C VAL A 636 -19.73 -25.62 -2.02
N LYS A 637 -21.02 -25.92 -2.26
CA LYS A 637 -21.65 -27.15 -1.77
C LYS A 637 -21.06 -28.43 -2.37
N ILE A 638 -20.62 -28.38 -3.63
CA ILE A 638 -19.89 -29.48 -4.25
C ILE A 638 -18.53 -29.68 -3.56
N LEU A 639 -17.79 -28.59 -3.27
CA LEU A 639 -16.51 -28.67 -2.55
C LEU A 639 -16.67 -29.19 -1.11
N GLU A 640 -17.74 -28.82 -0.42
CA GLU A 640 -18.11 -29.39 0.88
C GLU A 640 -18.37 -30.91 0.78
N TYR A 641 -19.16 -31.35 -0.21
CA TYR A 641 -19.46 -32.77 -0.43
C TYR A 641 -18.22 -33.61 -0.75
N ILE A 642 -17.27 -33.01 -1.49
CA ILE A 642 -16.01 -33.66 -1.87
C ILE A 642 -15.06 -33.81 -0.67
N GLY A 643 -15.25 -33.02 0.40
CA GLY A 643 -14.36 -33.01 1.57
C GLY A 643 -13.17 -32.07 1.44
N VAL A 644 -13.23 -31.07 0.55
CA VAL A 644 -12.19 -30.03 0.44
C VAL A 644 -12.21 -29.10 1.65
N TYR A 645 -13.42 -28.80 2.14
CA TYR A 645 -13.64 -28.03 3.35
C TYR A 645 -13.24 -28.87 4.57
N ASN A 646 -12.26 -28.39 5.36
CA ASN A 646 -11.82 -29.07 6.56
C ASN A 646 -12.79 -28.75 7.72
N PRO A 647 -13.60 -29.72 8.20
CA PRO A 647 -14.59 -29.48 9.24
C PRO A 647 -13.99 -29.21 10.62
N VAL A 648 -12.70 -29.53 10.83
CA VAL A 648 -11.97 -29.29 12.07
C VAL A 648 -11.68 -27.79 12.27
N ILE A 649 -11.61 -27.02 11.18
CA ILE A 649 -11.34 -25.58 11.23
C ILE A 649 -12.66 -24.80 11.45
N PRO A 650 -12.66 -23.71 12.25
CA PRO A 650 -13.85 -22.89 12.46
C PRO A 650 -14.51 -22.41 11.17
N TYR A 651 -15.83 -22.25 11.22
CA TYR A 651 -16.65 -21.77 10.10
C TYR A 651 -16.16 -20.39 9.60
N GLY A 652 -16.02 -20.22 8.29
CA GLY A 652 -15.39 -19.04 7.67
C GLY A 652 -13.87 -19.12 7.51
N ASN A 653 -13.25 -20.27 7.84
CA ASN A 653 -11.81 -20.52 7.65
C ASN A 653 -11.52 -21.94 7.12
N ARG A 654 -12.56 -22.67 6.71
CA ARG A 654 -12.49 -24.10 6.41
C ARG A 654 -11.66 -24.44 5.17
N LEU A 655 -11.36 -23.45 4.33
CA LEU A 655 -10.49 -23.60 3.16
C LEU A 655 -9.07 -23.08 3.39
N TYR A 656 -8.70 -22.77 4.64
CA TYR A 656 -7.37 -22.29 4.97
C TYR A 656 -6.27 -23.22 4.45
N GLY A 657 -5.29 -22.65 3.75
CA GLY A 657 -4.16 -23.39 3.18
C GLY A 657 -4.43 -24.05 1.83
N ARG A 658 -5.64 -23.91 1.25
CA ARG A 658 -5.96 -24.37 -0.11
C ARG A 658 -5.69 -23.29 -1.15
N THR A 659 -5.14 -23.70 -2.30
CA THR A 659 -4.98 -22.87 -3.50
C THR A 659 -6.02 -23.28 -4.55
N ILE A 660 -6.81 -22.32 -5.03
CA ILE A 660 -7.90 -22.56 -5.98
C ILE A 660 -7.74 -21.66 -7.21
N ALA A 661 -7.83 -22.20 -8.41
CA ALA A 661 -7.95 -21.40 -9.63
C ALA A 661 -9.41 -21.33 -10.09
N VAL A 662 -9.91 -20.14 -10.39
CA VAL A 662 -11.22 -19.89 -11.00
C VAL A 662 -10.99 -19.27 -12.38
N VAL A 663 -11.18 -20.07 -13.43
CA VAL A 663 -11.08 -19.67 -14.84
C VAL A 663 -12.42 -19.16 -15.32
N ASN A 664 -12.72 -17.92 -14.94
CA ASN A 664 -13.83 -17.05 -15.34
C ASN A 664 -13.91 -15.91 -14.30
N ARG A 665 -14.00 -14.64 -14.73
CA ARG A 665 -14.14 -13.47 -13.84
C ARG A 665 -15.41 -12.63 -14.11
N SER A 666 -16.45 -13.26 -14.64
CA SER A 666 -17.76 -12.64 -14.79
C SER A 666 -18.33 -12.17 -13.44
N GLU A 667 -19.04 -11.04 -13.46
CA GLU A 667 -19.77 -10.50 -12.30
C GLU A 667 -20.90 -11.41 -11.82
N ILE A 668 -21.40 -12.30 -12.69
CA ILE A 668 -22.53 -13.19 -12.40
C ILE A 668 -22.09 -14.37 -11.53
N VAL A 669 -20.93 -14.98 -11.84
CA VAL A 669 -20.50 -16.22 -11.18
C VAL A 669 -19.02 -16.20 -10.81
N GLY A 670 -18.14 -15.85 -11.76
CA GLY A 670 -16.70 -16.01 -11.61
C GLY A 670 -16.13 -15.22 -10.43
N ARG A 671 -16.37 -13.91 -10.43
CA ARG A 671 -15.86 -13.00 -9.40
C ARG A 671 -16.52 -13.22 -8.03
N PRO A 672 -17.87 -13.39 -7.92
CA PRO A 672 -18.50 -13.75 -6.64
C PRO A 672 -18.01 -15.08 -6.07
N LEU A 673 -17.79 -16.10 -6.90
CA LEU A 673 -17.25 -17.39 -6.46
C LEU A 673 -15.83 -17.24 -5.89
N ALA A 674 -14.97 -16.48 -6.58
CA ALA A 674 -13.61 -16.22 -6.11
C ALA A 674 -13.61 -15.50 -4.74
N ALA A 675 -14.48 -14.51 -4.57
CA ALA A 675 -14.66 -13.79 -3.31
C ALA A 675 -15.14 -14.71 -2.17
N MET A 676 -16.14 -15.56 -2.42
CA MET A 676 -16.65 -16.49 -1.42
C MET A 676 -15.58 -17.47 -0.93
N LEU A 677 -14.84 -18.07 -1.86
CA LEU A 677 -13.78 -19.03 -1.54
C LEU A 677 -12.62 -18.37 -0.77
N ALA A 678 -12.27 -17.13 -1.12
CA ALA A 678 -11.27 -16.35 -0.40
C ALA A 678 -11.72 -15.95 1.00
N ASN A 679 -13.00 -15.56 1.17
CA ASN A 679 -13.60 -15.28 2.48
C ASN A 679 -13.57 -16.49 3.41
N ASP A 680 -13.66 -17.71 2.87
CA ASP A 680 -13.55 -18.99 3.59
C ASP A 680 -12.09 -19.42 3.89
N GLY A 681 -11.10 -18.61 3.49
CA GLY A 681 -9.68 -18.78 3.83
C GLY A 681 -8.79 -19.33 2.73
N ALA A 682 -9.31 -19.62 1.53
CA ALA A 682 -8.48 -20.05 0.40
C ALA A 682 -7.66 -18.89 -0.18
N LYS A 683 -6.54 -19.22 -0.82
CA LYS A 683 -5.90 -18.33 -1.80
C LYS A 683 -6.48 -18.66 -3.18
N VAL A 684 -7.20 -17.72 -3.77
CA VAL A 684 -7.93 -17.96 -5.02
C VAL A 684 -7.33 -17.14 -6.15
N TYR A 685 -6.97 -17.79 -7.25
CA TYR A 685 -6.52 -17.13 -8.46
C TYR A 685 -7.71 -16.98 -9.42
N SER A 686 -8.21 -15.77 -9.61
CA SER A 686 -9.23 -15.45 -10.60
C SER A 686 -8.56 -15.15 -11.93
N ILE A 687 -8.83 -16.00 -12.93
CA ILE A 687 -8.21 -15.96 -14.25
C ILE A 687 -9.25 -15.46 -15.25
N ASP A 688 -8.84 -14.50 -16.07
CA ASP A 688 -9.64 -13.89 -17.13
C ASP A 688 -8.77 -13.58 -18.35
N VAL A 689 -9.41 -13.19 -19.46
CA VAL A 689 -8.69 -12.85 -20.70
C VAL A 689 -7.76 -11.65 -20.56
N THR A 690 -8.01 -10.75 -19.60
CA THR A 690 -7.16 -9.56 -19.38
C THR A 690 -6.05 -9.77 -18.34
N GLY A 691 -5.98 -10.94 -17.69
CA GLY A 691 -4.94 -11.26 -16.71
C GLY A 691 -5.42 -12.09 -15.52
N VAL A 692 -4.54 -12.24 -14.52
CA VAL A 692 -4.80 -13.01 -13.29
C VAL A 692 -4.83 -12.11 -12.06
N GLN A 693 -5.86 -12.28 -11.24
CA GLN A 693 -6.02 -11.64 -9.94
C GLN A 693 -5.94 -12.66 -8.81
N ILE A 694 -5.35 -12.26 -7.69
CA ILE A 694 -5.32 -13.05 -6.46
C ILE A 694 -6.36 -12.50 -5.50
N PHE A 695 -7.28 -13.36 -5.11
CA PHE A 695 -8.28 -13.15 -4.08
C PHE A 695 -7.79 -13.86 -2.81
N THR A 696 -7.57 -13.09 -1.74
CA THR A 696 -7.14 -13.58 -0.42
C THR A 696 -8.10 -13.11 0.65
N ARG A 697 -8.06 -13.75 1.82
CA ARG A 697 -8.84 -13.30 2.97
C ARG A 697 -8.35 -11.93 3.44
N GLY A 698 -9.26 -11.00 3.74
CA GLY A 698 -8.91 -9.73 4.37
C GLY A 698 -8.16 -9.94 5.69
N SER A 699 -6.96 -9.38 5.80
CA SER A 699 -6.12 -9.51 6.99
C SER A 699 -6.40 -8.36 7.99
N GLY A 700 -7.15 -8.63 9.06
CA GLY A 700 -7.35 -7.72 10.19
C GLY A 700 -8.69 -7.88 10.91
N ILE A 701 -8.81 -7.42 12.16
CA ILE A 701 -10.05 -7.50 12.98
C ILE A 701 -11.20 -6.67 12.35
N LYS A 702 -10.89 -5.70 11.48
CA LYS A 702 -11.85 -4.79 10.84
C LYS A 702 -12.19 -5.13 9.38
N LEU A 703 -11.46 -6.04 8.73
CA LEU A 703 -11.69 -6.37 7.31
C LEU A 703 -12.49 -7.67 7.24
N ALA A 704 -13.82 -7.55 7.20
CA ALA A 704 -14.71 -8.70 7.04
C ALA A 704 -14.68 -9.29 5.61
N ALA A 705 -14.15 -8.55 4.63
CA ALA A 705 -14.17 -8.85 3.20
C ALA A 705 -12.81 -9.32 2.66
N HIS A 706 -12.84 -10.13 1.60
CA HIS A 706 -11.70 -10.51 0.77
C HIS A 706 -10.93 -9.31 0.19
N GLN A 707 -9.63 -9.52 -0.06
CA GLN A 707 -8.74 -8.60 -0.76
C GLN A 707 -8.46 -9.12 -2.15
N VAL A 708 -8.32 -8.19 -3.11
CA VAL A 708 -8.00 -8.49 -4.51
C VAL A 708 -6.69 -7.81 -4.85
N GLU A 709 -5.73 -8.57 -5.36
CA GLU A 709 -4.44 -8.08 -5.83
C GLU A 709 -4.26 -8.49 -7.31
N ASP A 710 -3.86 -7.55 -8.16
CA ASP A 710 -3.48 -7.86 -9.53
C ASP A 710 -2.10 -8.53 -9.58
N THR A 711 -1.92 -9.49 -10.49
CA THR A 711 -0.63 -10.18 -10.67
C THR A 711 -0.20 -10.27 -12.12
N GLU A 712 1.11 -10.26 -12.32
CA GLU A 712 1.76 -10.45 -13.63
C GLU A 712 1.86 -11.95 -14.02
N LEU A 713 1.42 -12.86 -13.14
CA LEU A 713 1.46 -14.30 -13.39
C LEU A 713 0.45 -14.69 -14.48
N THR A 714 0.85 -15.57 -15.38
CA THR A 714 -0.05 -16.10 -16.42
C THR A 714 -0.85 -17.30 -15.90
N ALA A 715 -1.98 -17.61 -16.54
CA ALA A 715 -2.80 -18.77 -16.20
C ALA A 715 -1.99 -20.08 -16.19
N GLU A 716 -1.08 -20.25 -17.15
CA GLU A 716 -0.20 -21.42 -17.30
C GLU A 716 0.77 -21.60 -16.13
N GLN A 717 1.19 -20.52 -15.48
CA GLN A 717 2.08 -20.56 -14.31
C GLN A 717 1.32 -20.87 -13.01
N VAL A 718 0.05 -20.51 -12.95
CA VAL A 718 -0.77 -20.56 -11.73
C VAL A 718 -1.51 -21.88 -11.59
N ILE A 719 -2.09 -22.40 -12.68
CA ILE A 719 -2.87 -23.65 -12.68
C ILE A 719 -2.07 -24.86 -12.12
N PRO A 720 -0.77 -25.05 -12.41
CA PRO A 720 0.02 -26.14 -11.85
C PRO A 720 0.20 -26.08 -10.32
N GLN A 721 -0.02 -24.92 -9.69
CA GLN A 721 0.16 -24.71 -8.26
C GLN A 721 -1.15 -24.90 -7.46
N CYS A 722 -2.28 -25.06 -8.16
CA CYS A 722 -3.60 -25.09 -7.55
C CYS A 722 -4.03 -26.52 -7.19
N ASP A 723 -4.59 -26.68 -5.99
CA ASP A 723 -5.18 -27.94 -5.55
C ASP A 723 -6.58 -28.17 -6.17
N VAL A 724 -7.28 -27.08 -6.49
CA VAL A 724 -8.61 -27.09 -7.10
C VAL A 724 -8.62 -26.16 -8.30
N VAL A 725 -9.17 -26.63 -9.42
CA VAL A 725 -9.36 -25.84 -10.64
C VAL A 725 -10.83 -25.85 -11.02
N ILE A 726 -11.43 -24.67 -11.02
CA ILE A 726 -12.83 -24.42 -11.39
C ILE A 726 -12.84 -23.62 -12.68
N THR A 727 -13.56 -24.08 -13.69
CA THR A 727 -13.66 -23.42 -15.00
C THR A 727 -15.12 -23.20 -15.39
N GLY A 728 -15.37 -22.10 -16.09
CA GLY A 728 -16.69 -21.79 -16.59
C GLY A 728 -16.71 -20.81 -17.76
N VAL A 729 -15.84 -20.99 -18.76
CA VAL A 729 -15.78 -20.09 -19.91
C VAL A 729 -16.96 -20.39 -20.85
N PRO A 730 -17.78 -19.39 -21.24
CA PRO A 730 -19.01 -19.57 -22.01
C PRO A 730 -18.76 -19.76 -23.52
N THR A 731 -17.64 -20.38 -23.89
CA THR A 731 -17.24 -20.60 -25.29
C THR A 731 -16.92 -22.07 -25.51
N PRO A 732 -17.49 -22.72 -26.55
CA PRO A 732 -17.22 -24.13 -26.84
C PRO A 732 -15.77 -24.40 -27.25
N ASN A 733 -15.08 -23.39 -27.78
CA ASN A 733 -13.69 -23.47 -28.25
C ASN A 733 -12.66 -23.48 -27.12
N TYR A 734 -13.05 -23.10 -25.90
CA TYR A 734 -12.11 -23.05 -24.78
C TYR A 734 -11.95 -24.44 -24.16
N LYS A 735 -10.72 -24.96 -24.22
CA LYS A 735 -10.28 -26.21 -23.61
C LYS A 735 -9.03 -25.96 -22.76
N LEU A 736 -9.09 -26.33 -21.50
CA LEU A 736 -7.96 -26.28 -20.59
C LEU A 736 -7.12 -27.54 -20.76
N SER A 737 -5.84 -27.37 -21.07
CA SER A 737 -4.94 -28.49 -21.33
C SER A 737 -4.67 -29.30 -20.06
N THR A 738 -4.81 -30.63 -20.15
CA THR A 738 -4.56 -31.56 -19.03
C THR A 738 -3.09 -31.53 -18.58
N SER A 739 -2.17 -31.12 -19.45
CA SER A 739 -0.73 -31.00 -19.13
C SER A 739 -0.42 -29.95 -18.04
N LEU A 740 -1.24 -28.91 -17.93
CA LEU A 740 -1.10 -27.82 -16.96
C LEU A 740 -1.61 -28.19 -15.56
N LEU A 741 -2.40 -29.27 -15.45
CA LEU A 741 -3.01 -29.67 -14.19
C LEU A 741 -2.02 -30.39 -13.28
N LYS A 742 -2.03 -30.03 -12.00
CA LYS A 742 -1.31 -30.73 -10.93
C LYS A 742 -1.85 -32.15 -10.75
N ASP A 743 -0.97 -33.11 -10.47
CA ASP A 743 -1.40 -34.48 -10.17
C ASP A 743 -2.25 -34.51 -8.89
N GLY A 744 -3.41 -35.16 -8.98
CA GLY A 744 -4.38 -35.23 -7.89
C GLY A 744 -5.28 -33.99 -7.75
N VAL A 745 -5.28 -33.06 -8.71
CA VAL A 745 -6.15 -31.86 -8.69
C VAL A 745 -7.64 -32.21 -8.65
N ILE A 746 -8.45 -31.33 -8.06
CA ILE A 746 -9.91 -31.41 -8.14
C ILE A 746 -10.38 -30.48 -9.26
N ALA A 747 -11.04 -31.05 -10.28
CA ALA A 747 -11.48 -30.32 -11.47
C ALA A 747 -13.01 -30.17 -11.49
N ILE A 748 -13.52 -28.93 -11.55
CA ILE A 748 -14.95 -28.61 -11.57
C ILE A 748 -15.28 -27.72 -12.79
N ASN A 749 -16.27 -28.13 -13.58
CA ASN A 749 -16.78 -27.32 -14.68
C ASN A 749 -18.20 -26.82 -14.38
N PHE A 750 -18.41 -25.51 -14.44
CA PHE A 750 -19.75 -24.90 -14.31
C PHE A 750 -20.29 -24.28 -15.59
N SER A 751 -19.52 -24.25 -16.69
CA SER A 751 -20.03 -23.83 -18.00
C SER A 751 -21.00 -24.87 -18.56
N SER A 752 -21.91 -24.41 -19.42
CA SER A 752 -22.75 -25.27 -20.26
C SER A 752 -21.92 -26.08 -21.27
N PHE A 753 -20.72 -25.60 -21.60
CA PHE A 753 -19.75 -26.29 -22.45
C PHE A 753 -18.72 -27.04 -21.61
N LYS A 754 -18.17 -28.12 -22.18
CA LYS A 754 -17.05 -28.84 -21.55
C LYS A 754 -15.77 -28.02 -21.72
N ASN A 755 -15.27 -27.40 -20.66
CA ASN A 755 -14.02 -26.64 -20.72
C ASN A 755 -12.74 -27.45 -20.43
N PHE A 756 -12.85 -28.71 -20.01
CA PHE A 756 -11.69 -29.61 -19.88
C PHE A 756 -11.54 -30.53 -21.10
N GLU A 757 -10.31 -30.97 -21.36
CA GLU A 757 -10.02 -32.07 -22.28
C GLU A 757 -10.53 -33.41 -21.72
N ASP A 758 -10.81 -34.37 -22.60
CA ASP A 758 -11.44 -35.64 -22.20
C ASP A 758 -10.50 -36.54 -21.37
N ASP A 759 -9.19 -36.30 -21.45
CA ASP A 759 -8.13 -37.00 -20.71
C ASP A 759 -7.89 -36.44 -19.29
N VAL A 760 -8.64 -35.43 -18.85
CA VAL A 760 -8.55 -34.83 -17.49
C VAL A 760 -8.58 -35.86 -16.36
N LYS A 761 -9.26 -36.99 -16.59
CA LYS A 761 -9.36 -38.12 -15.65
C LYS A 761 -8.04 -38.85 -15.40
N THR A 762 -7.00 -38.60 -16.20
CA THR A 762 -5.68 -39.21 -15.99
C THR A 762 -4.90 -38.52 -14.88
N ARG A 763 -5.14 -37.22 -14.65
CA ARG A 763 -4.44 -36.41 -13.63
C ARG A 763 -5.31 -35.99 -12.44
N ALA A 764 -6.58 -35.71 -12.67
CA ALA A 764 -7.46 -35.24 -11.59
C ALA A 764 -7.77 -36.37 -10.59
N SER A 765 -7.75 -36.08 -9.29
CA SER A 765 -8.23 -37.04 -8.28
C SER A 765 -9.77 -37.15 -8.34
N ILE A 766 -10.44 -36.01 -8.56
CA ILE A 766 -11.89 -35.89 -8.62
C ILE A 766 -12.28 -34.95 -9.76
N TYR A 767 -13.26 -35.38 -10.56
CA TYR A 767 -13.78 -34.59 -11.67
C TYR A 767 -15.30 -34.43 -11.59
N VAL A 768 -15.76 -33.18 -11.68
CA VAL A 768 -17.18 -32.79 -11.72
C VAL A 768 -17.49 -32.14 -13.08
N PRO A 769 -18.17 -32.86 -14.00
CA PRO A 769 -18.35 -32.38 -15.38
C PRO A 769 -19.31 -31.20 -15.54
N SER A 770 -20.26 -31.02 -14.62
CA SER A 770 -21.29 -29.98 -14.67
C SER A 770 -21.83 -29.73 -13.26
N VAL A 771 -22.31 -28.50 -12.97
CA VAL A 771 -22.91 -28.14 -11.67
C VAL A 771 -24.42 -27.91 -11.70
N GLY A 772 -25.04 -27.82 -12.88
CA GLY A 772 -26.40 -27.31 -13.07
C GLY A 772 -27.48 -27.93 -12.18
N LYS A 773 -27.45 -29.25 -11.93
CA LYS A 773 -28.44 -29.90 -11.04
C LYS A 773 -28.33 -29.46 -9.58
N VAL A 774 -27.13 -29.12 -9.12
CA VAL A 774 -26.90 -28.55 -7.78
C VAL A 774 -27.33 -27.08 -7.76
N THR A 775 -27.10 -26.34 -8.85
CA THR A 775 -27.58 -24.96 -9.01
C THR A 775 -29.09 -24.86 -8.83
N VAL A 776 -29.86 -25.73 -9.50
CA VAL A 776 -31.33 -25.78 -9.36
C VAL A 776 -31.75 -26.07 -7.91
N ALA A 777 -31.08 -27.01 -7.22
CA ALA A 777 -31.39 -27.30 -5.82
C ALA A 777 -31.06 -26.12 -4.88
N MET A 778 -29.99 -25.37 -5.16
CA MET A 778 -29.67 -24.16 -4.39
C MET A 778 -30.66 -23.03 -4.65
N LEU A 779 -31.16 -22.92 -5.88
CA LEU A 779 -32.21 -21.97 -6.26
C LEU A 779 -33.53 -22.27 -5.51
N GLU A 780 -33.96 -23.53 -5.47
CA GLU A 780 -35.15 -23.94 -4.70
C GLU A 780 -34.98 -23.68 -3.20
N ARG A 781 -33.78 -23.92 -2.65
CA ARG A 781 -33.47 -23.57 -1.26
C ARG A 781 -33.54 -22.07 -1.00
N ASN A 782 -33.08 -21.24 -1.95
CA ASN A 782 -33.20 -19.79 -1.87
C ASN A 782 -34.67 -19.36 -1.93
N LEU A 783 -35.49 -19.99 -2.80
CA LEU A 783 -36.92 -19.76 -2.90
C LEU A 783 -37.65 -20.00 -1.58
N LEU A 784 -37.37 -21.12 -0.89
CA LEU A 784 -37.98 -21.38 0.41
C LEU A 784 -37.64 -20.32 1.45
N ARG A 785 -36.37 -19.86 1.45
CA ARG A 785 -35.92 -18.79 2.35
C ARG A 785 -36.60 -17.46 2.03
N LEU A 786 -36.76 -17.11 0.76
CA LEU A 786 -37.48 -15.90 0.35
C LEU A 786 -38.96 -15.96 0.69
N HIS A 787 -39.59 -17.13 0.48
CA HIS A 787 -40.97 -17.37 0.86
C HIS A 787 -41.18 -17.14 2.37
N ASP A 788 -40.26 -17.59 3.22
CA ASP A 788 -40.31 -17.31 4.66
C ASP A 788 -40.22 -15.80 4.95
N TYR A 789 -39.39 -15.05 4.22
CA TYR A 789 -39.26 -13.59 4.41
C TYR A 789 -40.48 -12.82 3.91
N GLN A 790 -41.07 -13.23 2.80
CA GLN A 790 -42.31 -12.64 2.28
C GLN A 790 -43.46 -12.77 3.29
N ASN A 791 -43.52 -13.89 4.03
CA ASN A 791 -44.59 -14.14 4.99
C ASN A 791 -44.30 -13.57 6.38
N ASN A 792 -43.05 -13.59 6.87
CA ASN A 792 -42.69 -13.03 8.18
C ASN A 792 -42.69 -11.49 8.23
N LEU A 793 -42.63 -10.80 7.09
CA LEU A 793 -42.79 -9.34 7.01
C LEU A 793 -44.27 -8.89 7.08
N ILE A 794 -45.22 -9.82 7.06
CA ILE A 794 -46.66 -9.51 7.12
C ILE A 794 -47.18 -9.53 8.58
N GLU A 795 -46.53 -10.19 9.53
CA GLU A 795 -46.94 -10.24 10.94
C GLU A 795 -46.49 -9.03 11.80
N LYS A 796 -45.81 -8.02 11.20
CA LYS A 796 -45.42 -6.77 11.90
C LYS A 796 -46.09 -5.51 11.37
N LYS A 797 -47.38 -5.62 11.06
CA LYS A 797 -48.30 -4.47 10.94
C LYS A 797 -49.58 -4.74 11.73
N GLU A 798 -49.45 -4.79 13.05
CA GLU A 798 -50.52 -4.43 14.00
C GLU A 798 -49.93 -3.58 15.12
#